data_AF-A0A952RCI1-F1
#
_entry.id   AF-A0A952RCI1-F1
#
_cell.length_a   1.000
_cell.length_b   1.000
_cell.length_c   1.000
_cell.angle_alpha   90.00
_cell.angle_beta   90.00
_cell.angle_gamma   90.00
#
_symmetry.space_group_name_H-M   'P 1'
#
loop_
_entity.id
_entity.type
_entity.pdbx_description
1 polymer ?
#
loop_
_entity_poly.entity_id
_entity_poly.type
_entity_poly.pdbx_seq_one_letter_code
_entity_poly.pdbx_strand_id
1 'polypeptide(L)'
;MPWRVALSWTLAALWAPVRQLRRVRSERSSWGAVGLLLLCAALCVSCSSTGDRPSLLQVLNVQPSELSSGDELEVIGNQFPEGKPATITLKGSLHRPGQLPQHGVEIVIAANSSSRNRVSVVLDDAAVAELTGRGASALHTTFRGQVSAAFAPRAPGAPPVSGVVENVQLDFFPLDVPAAVISEQEREGQLALELVGLELEPKRPGLGFVVKQVTPAGRAEAAGIRQGDRLMALDGVRLSELSDFVPSGRRQFAEVELTRGRLGEVLRRQLDVQGFREAPPEDFLWAGVVVGLAALVCFAFLLPVAGVLGWFERRVVLRLRAASRDVEREGVLSWLRRGVASIFREEVVPGSDHPVGRVVPYLMFIGSSALFTVLSFGHALASPELDLGLLFIGVVTALVCTGLMLGGWRAAGRWSLTGGVAAALQTLSHQLPTLGAILVVVLFAGSVRLGDIVAAQGGLPWQWFLFENPITFVMALLFFTPALSEGSRAHPELPEADWEPAGPASLAGPVSVRPRFTSIRTRYLMFFAEWGHVFILSGLGAILFLGGWQLPGVPRGAVQASPALGLLAALVLALKAWGLTLLVLWVRWALPRIRVDQLMGICWRWFIPLAALGVILTVGWLNALHSPLFRVAQAGLRYVLFAFAVLVPLYLTLRVASGLRSKGSELGVNPWL
;
A
#
# COMPACT_ATOMS: atom_id res chain seq x y z
N MET A 1 -46.32 -8.21 10.96
CA MET A 1 -44.90 -8.57 10.69
C MET A 1 -44.37 -7.80 9.48
N PRO A 2 -43.83 -6.58 9.68
CA PRO A 2 -43.34 -5.72 8.60
C PRO A 2 -41.99 -6.14 8.01
N TRP A 3 -41.24 -7.02 8.69
CA TRP A 3 -39.92 -7.48 8.24
C TRP A 3 -39.98 -8.39 7.00
N ARG A 4 -41.04 -9.19 6.81
CA ARG A 4 -41.18 -10.06 5.63
C ARG A 4 -41.43 -9.27 4.33
N VAL A 5 -42.11 -8.13 4.45
CA VAL A 5 -42.33 -7.20 3.33
C VAL A 5 -41.07 -6.39 3.07
N ALA A 6 -40.37 -5.93 4.11
CA ALA A 6 -39.06 -5.31 3.93
C ALA A 6 -38.05 -6.27 3.27
N LEU A 7 -38.02 -7.55 3.68
CA LEU A 7 -37.15 -8.57 3.11
C LEU A 7 -37.49 -8.88 1.65
N SER A 8 -38.78 -8.99 1.32
CA SER A 8 -39.21 -9.23 -0.07
C SER A 8 -38.93 -8.05 -0.99
N TRP A 9 -39.00 -6.82 -0.48
CA TRP A 9 -38.65 -5.60 -1.21
C TRP A 9 -37.13 -5.39 -1.31
N THR A 10 -36.34 -5.72 -0.29
CA THR A 10 -34.87 -5.73 -0.38
C THR A 10 -34.38 -6.83 -1.32
N LEU A 11 -35.00 -8.00 -1.29
CA LEU A 11 -34.71 -9.07 -2.24
C LEU A 11 -35.15 -8.68 -3.66
N ALA A 12 -36.29 -7.99 -3.83
CA ALA A 12 -36.71 -7.47 -5.13
C ALA A 12 -35.83 -6.32 -5.64
N ALA A 13 -35.27 -5.49 -4.76
CA ALA A 13 -34.31 -4.43 -5.09
C ALA A 13 -32.91 -5.00 -5.42
N LEU A 14 -32.48 -6.05 -4.72
CA LEU A 14 -31.30 -6.86 -5.08
C LEU A 14 -31.52 -7.61 -6.41
N TRP A 15 -32.77 -7.98 -6.74
CA TRP A 15 -33.13 -8.61 -8.01
C TRP A 15 -33.43 -7.63 -9.15
N ALA A 16 -33.58 -6.33 -8.89
CA ALA A 16 -33.82 -5.33 -9.93
C ALA A 16 -32.65 -5.19 -10.93
N PRO A 17 -31.36 -5.16 -10.51
CA PRO A 17 -30.23 -5.22 -11.45
C PRO A 17 -30.15 -6.59 -12.16
N VAL A 18 -30.59 -7.68 -11.52
CA VAL A 18 -30.68 -9.03 -12.11
C VAL A 18 -31.82 -9.13 -13.15
N ARG A 19 -32.93 -8.41 -12.95
CA ARG A 19 -34.02 -8.28 -13.94
C ARG A 19 -33.64 -7.38 -15.11
N GLN A 20 -32.78 -6.38 -14.92
CA GLN A 20 -32.18 -5.63 -16.02
C GLN A 20 -31.18 -6.48 -16.82
N LEU A 21 -30.47 -7.42 -16.17
CA LEU A 21 -29.67 -8.44 -16.86
C LEU A 21 -30.53 -9.34 -17.77
N ARG A 22 -31.78 -9.66 -17.39
CA ARG A 22 -32.73 -10.40 -18.26
C ARG A 22 -33.20 -9.65 -19.50
N ARG A 23 -33.07 -8.32 -19.56
CA ARG A 23 -33.39 -7.53 -20.78
C ARG A 23 -32.18 -7.30 -21.68
N VAL A 24 -30.96 -7.59 -21.22
CA VAL A 24 -29.77 -7.64 -22.07
C VAL A 24 -29.66 -9.05 -22.64
N ARG A 25 -30.46 -9.30 -23.68
CA ARG A 25 -30.44 -10.51 -24.49
C ARG A 25 -29.13 -10.56 -25.31
N SER A 26 -28.01 -10.92 -24.66
CA SER A 26 -26.83 -11.53 -25.29
C SER A 26 -25.96 -12.20 -24.21
N GLU A 27 -26.48 -13.27 -23.62
CA GLU A 27 -25.71 -14.19 -22.80
C GLU A 27 -24.69 -14.93 -23.67
N ARG A 28 -23.41 -14.56 -23.53
CA ARG A 28 -22.24 -15.41 -23.85
C ARG A 28 -20.91 -14.85 -23.31
N SER A 29 -20.84 -13.56 -22.99
CA SER A 29 -19.57 -12.90 -22.62
C SER A 29 -19.21 -12.96 -21.12
N SER A 30 -20.18 -12.91 -20.21
CA SER A 30 -19.91 -12.84 -18.75
C SER A 30 -19.47 -14.17 -18.12
N TRP A 31 -19.90 -15.31 -18.67
CA TRP A 31 -19.42 -16.63 -18.26
C TRP A 31 -17.97 -16.90 -18.69
N GLY A 32 -17.52 -16.27 -19.78
CA GLY A 32 -16.12 -16.34 -20.22
C GLY A 32 -15.16 -15.70 -19.21
N ALA A 33 -15.53 -14.58 -18.60
CA ALA A 33 -14.69 -13.88 -17.63
C ALA A 33 -14.52 -14.67 -16.31
N VAL A 34 -15.60 -15.31 -15.83
CA VAL A 34 -15.56 -16.16 -14.63
C VAL A 34 -14.81 -17.46 -14.90
N GLY A 35 -15.00 -18.07 -16.09
CA GLY A 35 -14.26 -19.25 -16.51
C GLY A 35 -12.76 -19.00 -16.64
N LEU A 36 -12.36 -17.83 -17.15
CA LEU A 36 -10.95 -17.45 -17.27
C LEU A 36 -10.28 -17.28 -15.89
N LEU A 37 -10.97 -16.64 -14.94
CA LEU A 37 -10.48 -16.47 -13.56
C LEU A 37 -10.29 -17.80 -12.83
N LEU A 38 -11.21 -18.75 -13.01
CA LEU A 38 -11.11 -20.09 -12.44
C LEU A 38 -10.00 -20.93 -13.08
N LEU A 39 -9.79 -20.77 -14.39
CA LEU A 39 -8.68 -21.42 -15.10
C LEU A 39 -7.32 -20.89 -14.63
N CYS A 40 -7.21 -19.58 -14.42
CA CYS A 40 -6.00 -18.96 -13.85
C CYS A 40 -5.73 -19.44 -12.42
N ALA A 41 -6.76 -19.50 -11.57
CA ALA A 41 -6.62 -20.03 -10.21
C ALA A 41 -6.18 -21.51 -10.21
N ALA A 42 -6.75 -22.33 -11.10
CA ALA A 42 -6.38 -23.75 -11.23
C ALA A 42 -4.95 -23.95 -11.75
N LEU A 43 -4.50 -23.12 -12.71
CA LEU A 43 -3.12 -23.16 -13.22
C LEU A 43 -2.10 -22.70 -12.18
N CYS A 44 -2.44 -21.72 -11.34
CA CYS A 44 -1.58 -21.30 -10.24
C CYS A 44 -1.45 -22.36 -9.14
N VAL A 45 -2.52 -23.10 -8.83
CA VAL A 45 -2.49 -24.18 -7.82
C VAL A 45 -1.71 -25.40 -8.34
N SER A 46 -1.79 -25.70 -9.64
CA SER A 46 -1.14 -26.88 -10.23
C SER A 46 0.39 -26.77 -10.36
N CYS A 47 0.99 -25.60 -10.13
CA CYS A 47 2.44 -25.40 -10.16
C CYS A 47 3.15 -25.58 -8.81
N SER A 48 2.45 -26.01 -7.75
CA SER A 48 2.97 -25.92 -6.37
C SER A 48 3.30 -27.24 -5.66
N SER A 49 3.35 -28.40 -6.33
CA SER A 49 3.70 -29.66 -5.66
C SER A 49 5.17 -30.07 -5.85
N THR A 50 6.04 -29.56 -4.98
CA THR A 50 7.40 -30.08 -4.76
C THR A 50 7.43 -30.94 -3.50
N GLY A 51 7.14 -32.24 -3.64
CA GLY A 51 7.35 -33.22 -2.56
C GLY A 51 8.84 -33.48 -2.32
N ASP A 52 9.22 -33.73 -1.05
CA ASP A 52 10.58 -34.09 -0.63
C ASP A 52 11.07 -35.37 -1.36
N ARG A 53 12.32 -35.35 -1.82
CA ARG A 53 12.94 -36.38 -2.68
C ARG A 53 14.20 -36.96 -2.02
N PRO A 54 14.53 -38.25 -2.26
CA PRO A 54 15.69 -38.89 -1.63
C PRO A 54 17.02 -38.30 -2.10
N SER A 55 17.94 -38.07 -1.17
CA SER A 55 19.29 -37.54 -1.41
C SER A 55 20.19 -38.58 -2.07
N LEU A 56 20.64 -38.28 -3.29
CA LEU A 56 21.55 -39.13 -4.08
C LEU A 56 23.03 -38.68 -3.96
N LEU A 57 23.28 -37.50 -3.38
CA LEU A 57 24.62 -36.96 -3.09
C LEU A 57 24.82 -36.77 -1.59
N GLN A 58 26.06 -36.95 -1.14
CA GLN A 58 26.43 -36.71 0.25
C GLN A 58 26.97 -35.28 0.40
N VAL A 59 26.21 -34.42 1.08
CA VAL A 59 26.68 -33.11 1.54
C VAL A 59 27.18 -33.28 2.97
N LEU A 60 28.37 -32.77 3.26
CA LEU A 60 29.06 -32.95 4.53
C LEU A 60 28.90 -31.74 5.44
N ASN A 61 29.11 -30.53 4.92
CA ASN A 61 29.10 -29.31 5.72
C ASN A 61 28.89 -28.05 4.86
N VAL A 62 28.63 -26.92 5.51
CA VAL A 62 28.53 -25.58 4.91
C VAL A 62 29.45 -24.62 5.65
N GLN A 63 30.20 -23.78 4.94
CA GLN A 63 31.13 -22.78 5.50
C GLN A 63 31.15 -21.50 4.66
N PRO A 64 31.51 -20.34 5.23
CA PRO A 64 31.61 -20.05 6.66
C PRO A 64 30.24 -20.01 7.35
N SER A 65 30.21 -20.06 8.69
CA SER A 65 28.96 -20.00 9.47
C SER A 65 28.45 -18.57 9.69
N GLU A 66 29.31 -17.57 9.50
CA GLU A 66 28.99 -16.15 9.57
C GLU A 66 29.17 -15.58 8.17
N LEU A 67 28.13 -14.91 7.66
CA LEU A 67 28.04 -14.47 6.26
C LEU A 67 27.52 -13.03 6.20
N SER A 68 28.21 -12.21 5.42
CA SER A 68 27.81 -10.86 5.05
C SER A 68 27.62 -10.77 3.53
N SER A 69 27.09 -9.64 3.04
CA SER A 69 27.06 -9.42 1.59
C SER A 69 28.47 -9.37 1.01
N GLY A 70 28.65 -10.05 -0.11
CA GLY A 70 29.96 -10.24 -0.75
C GLY A 70 30.77 -11.44 -0.24
N ASP A 71 30.33 -12.12 0.82
CA ASP A 71 31.00 -13.34 1.28
C ASP A 71 30.64 -14.55 0.41
N GLU A 72 31.57 -15.50 0.31
CA GLU A 72 31.41 -16.74 -0.44
C GLU A 72 30.91 -17.86 0.47
N LEU A 73 29.68 -18.33 0.20
CA LEU A 73 29.09 -19.50 0.84
C LEU A 73 29.51 -20.77 0.10
N GLU A 74 30.20 -21.66 0.80
CA GLU A 74 30.70 -22.94 0.29
C GLU A 74 29.93 -24.12 0.90
N VAL A 75 29.33 -24.94 0.04
CA VAL A 75 28.75 -26.24 0.41
C VAL A 75 29.76 -27.34 0.07
N ILE A 76 30.18 -28.08 1.09
CA ILE A 76 31.20 -29.13 1.02
C ILE A 76 30.50 -30.49 0.94
N GLY A 77 30.90 -31.32 -0.01
CA GLY A 77 30.39 -32.68 -0.14
C GLY A 77 31.30 -33.58 -0.98
N ASN A 78 30.80 -34.73 -1.39
CA ASN A 78 31.56 -35.71 -2.18
C ASN A 78 30.91 -35.90 -3.55
N GLN A 79 31.76 -36.01 -4.60
CA GLN A 79 31.37 -36.37 -5.97
C GLN A 79 30.43 -35.36 -6.68
N PHE A 80 30.61 -34.08 -6.43
CA PHE A 80 29.90 -33.04 -7.17
C PHE A 80 30.34 -32.99 -8.65
N PRO A 81 29.40 -32.79 -9.60
CA PRO A 81 29.73 -32.54 -10.99
C PRO A 81 30.50 -31.21 -11.13
N GLU A 82 31.77 -31.27 -11.51
CA GLU A 82 32.65 -30.11 -11.65
C GLU A 82 32.19 -29.17 -12.78
N GLY A 83 32.21 -27.85 -12.54
CA GLY A 83 31.88 -26.83 -13.54
C GLY A 83 30.41 -26.80 -13.99
N LYS A 84 29.51 -27.51 -13.30
CA LYS A 84 28.08 -27.48 -13.60
C LYS A 84 27.32 -26.48 -12.73
N PRO A 85 26.24 -25.90 -13.27
CA PRO A 85 25.32 -25.09 -12.47
C PRO A 85 24.65 -25.97 -11.42
N ALA A 86 24.57 -25.42 -10.22
CA ALA A 86 23.95 -26.01 -9.04
C ALA A 86 22.92 -25.04 -8.46
N THR A 87 22.06 -25.56 -7.62
CA THR A 87 21.08 -24.78 -6.89
C THR A 87 21.20 -25.12 -5.41
N ILE A 88 21.53 -24.12 -4.59
CA ILE A 88 21.57 -24.24 -3.14
C ILE A 88 20.19 -23.82 -2.62
N THR A 89 19.55 -24.69 -1.83
CA THR A 89 18.26 -24.37 -1.19
C THR A 89 18.41 -24.42 0.32
N LEU A 90 18.14 -23.28 0.96
CA LEU A 90 18.07 -23.11 2.41
C LEU A 90 16.61 -23.31 2.84
N LYS A 91 16.30 -24.38 3.57
CA LYS A 91 14.93 -24.66 4.07
C LYS A 91 14.94 -24.79 5.59
N GLY A 92 14.23 -23.92 6.30
CA GLY A 92 14.34 -23.90 7.76
C GLY A 92 13.55 -22.80 8.46
N SER A 93 14.07 -22.35 9.60
CA SER A 93 13.56 -21.21 10.36
C SER A 93 14.57 -20.07 10.44
N LEU A 94 14.06 -18.85 10.35
CA LEU A 94 14.82 -17.63 10.59
C LEU A 94 14.51 -17.10 11.98
N HIS A 95 15.57 -16.81 12.73
CA HIS A 95 15.50 -16.22 14.06
C HIS A 95 16.11 -14.83 14.01
N ARG A 96 15.37 -13.82 14.48
CA ARG A 96 15.79 -12.41 14.49
C ARG A 96 15.57 -11.82 15.89
N PRO A 97 16.44 -10.90 16.36
CA PRO A 97 16.24 -10.18 17.60
C PRO A 97 14.87 -9.49 17.64
N GLY A 98 14.17 -9.58 18.77
CA GLY A 98 12.84 -8.98 18.98
C GLY A 98 11.69 -9.64 18.22
N GLN A 99 11.94 -10.58 17.32
CA GLN A 99 10.88 -11.22 16.51
C GLN A 99 10.63 -12.67 16.93
N LEU A 100 9.42 -13.15 16.65
CA LEU A 100 9.13 -14.57 16.77
C LEU A 100 9.81 -15.34 15.62
N PRO A 101 10.27 -16.60 15.85
CA PRO A 101 10.88 -17.41 14.80
C PRO A 101 9.95 -17.59 13.60
N GLN A 102 10.46 -17.32 12.41
CA GLN A 102 9.73 -17.52 11.16
C GLN A 102 10.06 -18.93 10.63
N HIS A 103 9.08 -19.83 10.64
CA HIS A 103 9.25 -21.22 10.19
C HIS A 103 8.86 -21.40 8.72
N GLY A 104 9.43 -22.42 8.07
CA GLY A 104 9.05 -22.82 6.71
C GLY A 104 9.58 -21.89 5.61
N VAL A 105 10.68 -21.18 5.89
CA VAL A 105 11.34 -20.34 4.91
C VAL A 105 12.13 -21.23 3.96
N GLU A 106 11.97 -21.01 2.65
CA GLU A 106 12.69 -21.69 1.58
C GLU A 106 13.31 -20.64 0.65
N ILE A 107 14.64 -20.60 0.59
CA ILE A 107 15.39 -19.65 -0.23
C ILE A 107 16.27 -20.43 -1.20
N VAL A 108 16.18 -20.07 -2.47
CA VAL A 108 16.82 -20.78 -3.58
C VAL A 108 17.87 -19.87 -4.19
N ILE A 109 19.13 -20.30 -4.13
CA ILE A 109 20.29 -19.55 -4.59
C ILE A 109 20.94 -20.31 -5.76
N ALA A 110 21.14 -19.62 -6.89
CA ALA A 110 21.87 -20.18 -8.02
C ALA A 110 23.38 -20.19 -7.70
N ALA A 111 24.03 -21.34 -7.86
CA ALA A 111 25.44 -21.53 -7.53
C ALA A 111 26.16 -22.30 -8.65
N ASN A 112 27.49 -22.34 -8.61
CA ASN A 112 28.28 -23.16 -9.51
C ASN A 112 29.18 -24.10 -8.72
N SER A 113 29.40 -25.30 -9.26
CA SER A 113 30.35 -26.26 -8.72
C SER A 113 31.78 -25.78 -9.00
N SER A 114 32.47 -25.33 -7.95
CA SER A 114 33.86 -24.88 -8.03
C SER A 114 34.86 -26.03 -8.08
N SER A 115 34.52 -27.18 -7.49
CA SER A 115 35.31 -28.42 -7.57
C SER A 115 34.44 -29.67 -7.35
N ARG A 116 35.04 -30.86 -7.48
CA ARG A 116 34.35 -32.14 -7.20
C ARG A 116 33.86 -32.31 -5.76
N ASN A 117 34.30 -31.46 -4.84
CA ASN A 117 33.91 -31.53 -3.43
C ASN A 117 33.30 -30.21 -2.91
N ARG A 118 33.13 -29.21 -3.77
CA ARG A 118 32.71 -27.87 -3.35
C ARG A 118 31.77 -27.22 -4.37
N VAL A 119 30.66 -26.71 -3.87
CA VAL A 119 29.80 -25.76 -4.58
C VAL A 119 29.94 -24.44 -3.86
N SER A 120 30.23 -23.36 -4.58
CA SER A 120 30.34 -22.05 -3.96
C SER A 120 29.46 -21.01 -4.64
N VAL A 121 29.03 -20.04 -3.84
CA VAL A 121 28.21 -18.91 -4.29
C VAL A 121 28.59 -17.66 -3.51
N VAL A 122 28.79 -16.55 -4.23
CA VAL A 122 28.94 -15.23 -3.61
C VAL A 122 27.54 -14.70 -3.32
N LEU A 123 27.30 -14.27 -2.09
CA LEU A 123 25.99 -13.73 -1.70
C LEU A 123 25.87 -12.26 -2.14
N ASP A 124 24.90 -12.00 -3.01
CA ASP A 124 24.54 -10.63 -3.42
C ASP A 124 23.74 -9.91 -2.31
N ASP A 125 23.78 -8.58 -2.32
CA ASP A 125 23.02 -7.72 -1.37
C ASP A 125 21.53 -8.09 -1.33
N ALA A 126 20.96 -8.45 -2.48
CA ALA A 126 19.55 -8.82 -2.59
C ALA A 126 19.22 -10.14 -1.85
N ALA A 127 20.12 -11.12 -1.89
CA ALA A 127 19.95 -12.41 -1.24
C ALA A 127 20.11 -12.28 0.29
N VAL A 128 21.10 -11.51 0.75
CA VAL A 128 21.27 -11.21 2.18
C VAL A 128 20.09 -10.40 2.70
N ALA A 129 19.60 -9.42 1.94
CA ALA A 129 18.43 -8.62 2.31
C ALA A 129 17.12 -9.42 2.39
N GLU A 130 16.99 -10.50 1.62
CA GLU A 130 15.86 -11.43 1.72
C GLU A 130 15.87 -12.19 3.06
N LEU A 131 17.07 -12.57 3.52
CA LEU A 131 17.28 -13.24 4.81
C LEU A 131 17.18 -12.27 6.00
N THR A 132 17.76 -11.08 5.90
CA THR A 132 17.96 -10.14 7.02
C THR A 132 16.92 -9.03 7.10
N GLY A 133 16.18 -8.75 6.03
CA GLY A 133 15.31 -7.57 5.91
C GLY A 133 16.00 -6.42 5.17
N ARG A 134 15.29 -5.29 4.99
CA ARG A 134 15.78 -4.13 4.23
C ARG A 134 15.62 -2.83 5.00
N GLY A 135 16.66 -2.00 4.98
CA GLY A 135 16.63 -0.66 5.59
C GLY A 135 16.38 -0.73 7.09
N ALA A 136 15.28 -0.13 7.56
CA ALA A 136 14.94 -0.09 8.99
C ALA A 136 14.55 -1.44 9.60
N SER A 137 14.25 -2.45 8.77
CA SER A 137 13.96 -3.82 9.23
C SER A 137 15.12 -4.79 9.04
N ALA A 138 16.28 -4.31 8.59
CA ALA A 138 17.47 -5.13 8.43
C ALA A 138 18.06 -5.46 9.80
N LEU A 139 17.97 -6.72 10.20
CA LEU A 139 18.43 -7.23 11.49
C LEU A 139 19.37 -8.42 11.28
N HIS A 140 20.29 -8.62 12.22
CA HIS A 140 21.03 -9.87 12.30
C HIS A 140 20.05 -11.05 12.32
N THR A 141 20.30 -12.04 11.48
CA THR A 141 19.41 -13.19 11.33
C THR A 141 20.19 -14.50 11.42
N THR A 142 19.80 -15.35 12.38
CA THR A 142 20.29 -16.72 12.48
C THR A 142 19.33 -17.67 11.76
N PHE A 143 19.79 -18.31 10.69
CA PHE A 143 19.10 -19.40 10.02
C PHE A 143 19.41 -20.72 10.72
N ARG A 144 18.37 -21.52 11.02
CA ARG A 144 18.48 -22.90 11.51
C ARG A 144 17.66 -23.81 10.60
N GLY A 145 18.28 -24.80 9.97
CA GLY A 145 17.55 -25.69 9.08
C GLY A 145 18.40 -26.66 8.30
N GLN A 146 17.91 -27.04 7.13
CA GLN A 146 18.61 -27.89 6.18
C GLN A 146 19.09 -27.08 4.98
N VAL A 147 20.28 -27.41 4.51
CA VAL A 147 20.86 -26.86 3.28
C VAL A 147 20.98 -28.00 2.28
N SER A 148 20.45 -27.80 1.09
CA SER A 148 20.55 -28.78 0.01
C SER A 148 21.25 -28.19 -1.20
N ALA A 149 22.04 -29.02 -1.87
CA ALA A 149 22.65 -28.69 -3.16
C ALA A 149 22.08 -29.63 -4.22
N ALA A 150 21.47 -29.07 -5.26
CA ALA A 150 20.85 -29.80 -6.35
C ALA A 150 21.50 -29.47 -7.69
N PHE A 151 21.65 -30.49 -8.55
CA PHE A 151 22.21 -30.37 -9.89
C PHE A 151 21.16 -30.74 -10.93
N ALA A 152 21.14 -30.00 -12.04
CA ALA A 152 20.24 -30.27 -13.14
C ALA A 152 20.45 -31.68 -13.72
N PRO A 153 19.38 -32.42 -14.03
CA PRO A 153 19.46 -33.76 -14.60
C PRO A 153 20.09 -33.74 -16.01
N ARG A 154 20.78 -34.83 -16.38
CA ARG A 154 21.34 -35.00 -17.75
C ARG A 154 20.28 -35.19 -18.84
N ALA A 155 19.09 -35.68 -18.48
CA ALA A 155 17.99 -35.92 -19.40
C ALA A 155 16.75 -35.11 -18.98
N PRO A 156 16.03 -34.48 -19.92
CA PRO A 156 14.80 -33.76 -19.62
C PRO A 156 13.75 -34.73 -19.04
N GLY A 157 13.28 -34.45 -17.82
CA GLY A 157 12.31 -35.29 -17.10
C GLY A 157 12.90 -36.24 -16.06
N ALA A 158 14.23 -36.41 -15.99
CA ALA A 158 14.87 -37.14 -14.90
C ALA A 158 14.94 -36.29 -13.62
N PRO A 159 14.88 -36.88 -12.42
CA PRO A 159 14.99 -36.13 -11.18
C PRO A 159 16.39 -35.47 -11.05
N PRO A 160 16.49 -34.24 -10.52
CA PRO A 160 17.77 -33.62 -10.22
C PRO A 160 18.51 -34.44 -9.15
N VAL A 161 19.83 -34.51 -9.28
CA VAL A 161 20.66 -35.16 -8.27
C VAL A 161 20.88 -34.16 -7.16
N SER A 162 20.48 -34.48 -5.92
CA SER A 162 20.59 -33.58 -4.78
C SER A 162 21.19 -34.26 -3.57
N GLY A 163 21.82 -33.46 -2.71
CA GLY A 163 22.27 -33.86 -1.39
C GLY A 163 21.84 -32.84 -0.36
N VAL A 164 21.61 -33.28 0.87
CA VAL A 164 21.06 -32.46 1.97
C VAL A 164 21.97 -32.61 3.17
N VAL A 165 22.23 -31.51 3.87
CA VAL A 165 22.79 -31.49 5.22
C VAL A 165 21.75 -30.91 6.17
N GLU A 166 21.46 -31.63 7.24
CA GLU A 166 20.51 -31.24 8.28
C GLU A 166 21.22 -30.51 9.43
N ASN A 167 20.45 -29.75 10.22
CA ASN A 167 20.93 -29.05 11.42
C ASN A 167 22.03 -28.01 11.16
N VAL A 168 22.00 -27.34 10.01
CA VAL A 168 22.90 -26.24 9.69
C VAL A 168 22.44 -24.97 10.40
N GLN A 169 23.40 -24.25 10.98
CA GLN A 169 23.21 -22.92 11.54
C GLN A 169 24.10 -21.92 10.79
N LEU A 170 23.49 -20.87 10.22
CA LEU A 170 24.19 -19.79 9.52
C LEU A 170 23.72 -18.44 10.08
N ASP A 171 24.65 -17.54 10.34
CA ASP A 171 24.39 -16.18 10.81
C ASP A 171 24.61 -15.20 9.66
N PHE A 172 23.62 -14.34 9.40
CA PHE A 172 23.63 -13.38 8.31
C PHE A 172 23.63 -11.94 8.85
N PHE A 173 24.63 -11.16 8.44
CA PHE A 173 24.82 -9.77 8.87
C PHE A 173 24.48 -8.78 7.74
N PRO A 174 23.54 -7.84 7.96
CA PRO A 174 23.25 -6.78 6.99
C PRO A 174 24.36 -5.72 6.98
N LEU A 175 24.76 -5.25 5.79
CA LEU A 175 25.82 -4.23 5.62
C LEU A 175 25.29 -2.78 5.67
N ASP A 176 24.07 -2.54 5.16
CA ASP A 176 23.50 -1.20 5.02
C ASP A 176 22.44 -0.89 6.10
N VAL A 177 22.79 -1.08 7.38
CA VAL A 177 21.90 -0.73 8.49
C VAL A 177 22.10 0.76 8.87
N PRO A 178 21.03 1.58 8.89
CA PRO A 178 21.14 2.95 9.37
C PRO A 178 21.65 2.98 10.83
N ALA A 179 22.59 3.87 11.14
CA ALA A 179 23.17 3.98 12.48
C ALA A 179 22.11 4.15 13.60
N ALA A 180 20.99 4.81 13.29
CA ALA A 180 19.87 4.97 14.22
C ALA A 180 19.23 3.63 14.63
N VAL A 181 19.14 2.66 13.71
CA VAL A 181 18.56 1.33 13.95
C VAL A 181 19.50 0.54 14.87
N ILE A 182 20.81 0.60 14.62
CA ILE A 182 21.82 -0.05 15.45
C ILE A 182 21.75 0.50 16.89
N SER A 183 21.76 1.83 17.04
CA SER A 183 21.70 2.45 18.37
C SER A 183 20.40 2.15 19.13
N GLU A 184 19.28 2.04 18.43
CA GLU A 184 18.00 1.69 19.06
C GLU A 184 17.99 0.22 19.51
N GLN A 185 18.49 -0.70 18.67
CA GLN A 185 18.63 -2.11 19.04
C GLN A 185 19.58 -2.31 20.23
N GLU A 186 20.70 -1.61 20.26
CA GLU A 186 21.61 -1.65 21.41
C GLU A 186 20.93 -1.13 22.68
N ARG A 187 20.11 -0.07 22.58
CA ARG A 187 19.31 0.45 23.69
C ARG A 187 18.28 -0.58 24.18
N GLU A 188 17.56 -1.22 23.27
CA GLU A 188 16.62 -2.29 23.60
C GLU A 188 17.30 -3.48 24.26
N GLY A 189 18.48 -3.87 23.77
CA GLY A 189 19.31 -4.92 24.37
C GLY A 189 19.76 -4.58 25.78
N GLN A 190 20.17 -3.33 26.03
CA GLN A 190 20.49 -2.84 27.38
C GLN A 190 19.27 -2.89 28.32
N LEU A 191 18.11 -2.43 27.86
CA LEU A 191 16.87 -2.50 28.64
C LEU A 191 16.46 -3.93 28.96
N ALA A 192 16.66 -4.87 28.02
CA ALA A 192 16.41 -6.29 28.24
C ALA A 192 17.35 -6.87 29.31
N LEU A 193 18.63 -6.51 29.27
CA LEU A 193 19.62 -6.92 30.28
C LEU A 193 19.28 -6.38 31.67
N GLU A 194 18.89 -5.10 31.77
CA GLU A 194 18.46 -4.48 33.02
C GLU A 194 17.21 -5.14 33.60
N LEU A 195 16.20 -5.41 32.76
CA LEU A 195 14.96 -6.10 33.16
C LEU A 195 15.23 -7.47 33.76
N VAL A 196 16.18 -8.19 33.15
CA VAL A 196 16.55 -9.54 33.54
C VAL A 196 17.52 -9.54 34.73
N GLY A 197 18.26 -8.46 34.92
CA GLY A 197 19.25 -8.28 35.98
C GLY A 197 20.63 -8.84 35.63
N LEU A 198 21.05 -8.75 34.36
CA LEU A 198 22.35 -9.22 33.87
C LEU A 198 23.25 -8.05 33.50
N GLU A 199 24.53 -8.16 33.86
CA GLU A 199 25.59 -7.30 33.33
C GLU A 199 26.58 -8.17 32.54
N LEU A 200 26.88 -7.80 31.30
CA LEU A 200 27.77 -8.56 30.41
C LEU A 200 29.14 -7.88 30.30
N GLU A 201 30.20 -8.68 30.14
CA GLU A 201 31.50 -8.15 29.74
C GLU A 201 31.48 -7.75 28.26
N PRO A 202 32.26 -6.72 27.87
CA PRO A 202 32.45 -6.40 26.46
C PRO A 202 33.02 -7.61 25.71
N LYS A 203 32.43 -7.93 24.56
CA LYS A 203 32.75 -9.11 23.77
C LYS A 203 34.24 -9.16 23.40
N ARG A 204 34.84 -10.34 23.52
CA ARG A 204 36.16 -10.66 22.95
C ARG A 204 35.97 -11.47 21.65
N PRO A 205 36.76 -11.24 20.59
CA PRO A 205 36.59 -11.97 19.33
C PRO A 205 36.62 -13.49 19.53
N GLY A 206 35.64 -14.21 18.98
CA GLY A 206 35.52 -15.68 19.07
C GLY A 206 35.02 -16.23 20.42
N LEU A 207 34.71 -15.37 21.39
CA LEU A 207 34.18 -15.75 22.70
C LEU A 207 32.84 -15.03 22.90
N GLY A 208 31.74 -15.78 23.05
CA GLY A 208 30.41 -15.23 23.35
C GLY A 208 30.40 -14.36 24.61
N PHE A 209 29.28 -13.68 24.88
CA PHE A 209 29.17 -12.76 26.00
C PHE A 209 29.33 -13.47 27.35
N VAL A 210 30.28 -13.02 28.16
CA VAL A 210 30.50 -13.54 29.52
C VAL A 210 29.66 -12.73 30.50
N VAL A 211 28.94 -13.42 31.37
CA VAL A 211 28.16 -12.77 32.44
C VAL A 211 29.11 -12.22 33.50
N LYS A 212 29.22 -10.89 33.57
CA LYS A 212 30.06 -10.16 34.52
C LYS A 212 29.44 -10.17 35.91
N GLN A 213 28.15 -9.90 36.01
CA GLN A 213 27.41 -9.83 37.26
C GLN A 213 25.95 -10.25 37.06
N VAL A 214 25.39 -10.92 38.05
CA VAL A 214 23.96 -11.26 38.12
C VAL A 214 23.39 -10.55 39.34
N THR A 215 22.27 -9.85 39.15
CA THR A 215 21.59 -9.15 40.25
C THR A 215 20.96 -10.15 41.21
N PRO A 216 21.19 -10.05 42.53
CA PRO A 216 20.60 -10.94 43.52
C PRO A 216 19.07 -10.89 43.49
N ALA A 217 18.41 -12.05 43.51
CA ALA A 217 16.96 -12.22 43.34
C ALA A 217 16.41 -11.68 42.00
N GLY A 218 17.28 -11.44 41.02
CA GLY A 218 16.90 -11.07 39.66
C GLY A 218 16.36 -12.25 38.84
N ARG A 219 15.76 -11.95 37.69
CA ARG A 219 15.14 -12.97 36.82
C ARG A 219 16.15 -13.93 36.22
N ALA A 220 17.37 -13.45 35.92
CA ALA A 220 18.46 -14.31 35.48
C ALA A 220 18.93 -15.32 36.54
N GLU A 221 18.99 -14.91 37.82
CA GLU A 221 19.36 -15.83 38.90
C GLU A 221 18.27 -16.90 39.09
N ALA A 222 16.99 -16.52 39.02
CA ALA A 222 15.87 -17.45 39.04
C ALA A 222 15.90 -18.45 37.86
N ALA A 223 16.36 -18.02 36.68
CA ALA A 223 16.62 -18.88 35.53
C ALA A 223 17.86 -19.77 35.69
N GLY A 224 18.62 -19.61 36.78
CA GLY A 224 19.82 -20.39 37.09
C GLY A 224 21.08 -19.97 36.34
N ILE A 225 21.12 -18.74 35.81
CA ILE A 225 22.29 -18.11 35.20
C ILE A 225 23.22 -17.62 36.31
N ARG A 226 24.52 -17.89 36.17
CA ARG A 226 25.54 -17.55 37.17
C ARG A 226 26.60 -16.65 36.56
N GLN A 227 27.30 -15.93 37.43
CA GLN A 227 28.50 -15.19 37.05
C GLN A 227 29.53 -16.11 36.39
N GLY A 228 30.10 -15.68 35.27
CA GLY A 228 31.05 -16.45 34.47
C GLY A 228 30.45 -17.45 33.48
N ASP A 229 29.12 -17.63 33.46
CA ASP A 229 28.45 -18.34 32.35
C ASP A 229 28.63 -17.55 31.04
N ARG A 230 28.65 -18.26 29.91
CA ARG A 230 28.77 -17.65 28.57
C ARG A 230 27.46 -17.77 27.82
N LEU A 231 26.87 -16.65 27.43
CA LEU A 231 25.64 -16.63 26.65
C LEU A 231 25.98 -16.83 25.16
N MET A 232 25.33 -17.81 24.53
CA MET A 232 25.56 -18.21 23.14
C MET A 232 24.41 -17.79 22.23
N ALA A 233 23.17 -17.96 22.70
CA ALA A 233 21.98 -17.61 21.92
C ALA A 233 20.79 -17.20 22.79
N LEU A 234 19.90 -16.37 22.23
CA LEU A 234 18.62 -15.95 22.82
C LEU A 234 17.50 -16.18 21.78
N ASP A 235 16.45 -16.92 22.16
CA ASP A 235 15.32 -17.30 21.29
C ASP A 235 15.75 -17.92 19.93
N GLY A 236 16.94 -18.54 19.92
CA GLY A 236 17.55 -19.17 18.75
C GLY A 236 18.46 -18.25 17.92
N VAL A 237 18.52 -16.96 18.21
CA VAL A 237 19.46 -15.97 17.63
C VAL A 237 20.81 -16.12 18.30
N ARG A 238 21.90 -16.28 17.53
CA ARG A 238 23.25 -16.32 18.10
C ARG A 238 23.64 -14.92 18.57
N LEU A 239 24.21 -14.82 19.77
CA LEU A 239 24.60 -13.53 20.31
C LEU A 239 25.97 -13.13 19.77
N SER A 240 25.98 -12.20 18.82
CA SER A 240 27.18 -11.63 18.21
C SER A 240 27.42 -10.21 18.71
N GLU A 241 26.39 -9.41 18.90
CA GLU A 241 26.44 -8.03 19.34
C GLU A 241 25.43 -7.80 20.49
N LEU A 242 25.53 -6.65 21.16
CA LEU A 242 24.59 -6.29 22.22
C LEU A 242 23.16 -6.10 21.66
N SER A 243 23.08 -5.64 20.41
CA SER A 243 21.86 -5.53 19.60
C SER A 243 21.11 -6.85 19.43
N ASP A 244 21.78 -8.00 19.59
CA ASP A 244 21.15 -9.32 19.46
C ASP A 244 20.38 -9.75 20.71
N PHE A 245 20.64 -9.11 21.86
CA PHE A 245 20.02 -9.47 23.13
C PHE A 245 18.63 -8.82 23.28
N VAL A 246 17.76 -9.00 22.29
CA VAL A 246 16.39 -8.44 22.33
C VAL A 246 15.38 -9.59 22.33
N PRO A 247 14.67 -9.85 23.44
CA PRO A 247 13.64 -10.87 23.49
C PRO A 247 12.39 -10.42 22.75
N SER A 248 11.60 -11.36 22.23
CA SER A 248 10.43 -11.05 21.39
C SER A 248 9.29 -10.27 22.08
N GLY A 249 9.33 -10.08 23.41
CA GLY A 249 8.31 -9.38 24.22
C GLY A 249 6.89 -9.99 24.23
N ARG A 250 6.60 -10.92 23.31
CA ARG A 250 5.29 -11.58 23.11
C ARG A 250 5.17 -12.89 23.90
N ARG A 251 6.29 -13.46 24.33
CA ARG A 251 6.36 -14.65 25.17
C ARG A 251 6.72 -14.25 26.60
N GLN A 252 6.22 -15.02 27.56
CA GLN A 252 6.60 -14.85 28.97
C GLN A 252 8.05 -15.30 29.21
N PHE A 253 8.48 -16.35 28.53
CA PHE A 253 9.81 -16.93 28.67
C PHE A 253 10.56 -16.85 27.34
N ALA A 254 11.80 -16.36 27.40
CA ALA A 254 12.78 -16.45 26.33
C ALA A 254 13.71 -17.65 26.58
N GLU A 255 14.11 -18.36 25.52
CA GLU A 255 15.04 -19.48 25.63
C GLU A 255 16.48 -18.96 25.49
N VAL A 256 17.31 -19.20 26.50
CA VAL A 256 18.73 -18.81 26.52
C VAL A 256 19.59 -20.05 26.44
N GLU A 257 20.48 -20.11 25.45
CA GLU A 257 21.54 -21.12 25.34
C GLU A 257 22.82 -20.55 25.95
N LEU A 258 23.39 -21.25 26.94
CA LEU A 258 24.61 -20.84 27.63
C LEU A 258 25.60 -21.99 27.78
N THR A 259 26.88 -21.69 27.88
CA THR A 259 27.93 -22.68 28.18
C THR A 259 28.52 -22.45 29.56
N ARG A 260 28.69 -23.54 30.32
CA ARG A 260 29.22 -23.51 31.69
C ARG A 260 30.47 -24.37 31.82
N GLY A 261 31.48 -23.82 32.50
CA GLY A 261 32.72 -24.52 32.84
C GLY A 261 33.72 -24.65 31.68
N ARG A 262 34.91 -25.20 31.97
CA ARG A 262 36.01 -25.35 30.99
C ARG A 262 35.73 -26.41 29.91
N LEU A 263 34.82 -27.35 30.17
CA LEU A 263 34.42 -28.41 29.24
C LEU A 263 33.26 -28.01 28.32
N GLY A 264 32.70 -26.80 28.47
CA GLY A 264 31.73 -26.23 27.53
C GLY A 264 30.37 -26.92 27.50
N GLU A 265 29.84 -27.35 28.66
CA GLU A 265 28.51 -27.97 28.71
C GLU A 265 27.43 -26.94 28.28
N VAL A 266 26.68 -27.26 27.21
CA VAL A 266 25.63 -26.41 26.67
C VAL A 266 24.34 -26.63 27.47
N LEU A 267 23.92 -25.59 28.20
CA LEU A 267 22.71 -25.57 29.00
C LEU A 267 21.67 -24.66 28.33
N ARG A 268 20.42 -25.11 28.31
CA ARG A 268 19.28 -24.28 27.91
C ARG A 268 18.49 -23.88 29.15
N ARG A 269 18.14 -22.59 29.25
CA ARG A 269 17.38 -22.02 30.37
C ARG A 269 16.25 -21.15 29.86
N GLN A 270 15.15 -21.15 30.60
CA GLN A 270 14.01 -20.28 30.34
C GLN A 270 14.16 -19.02 31.18
N LEU A 271 14.22 -17.89 30.51
CA LEU A 271 14.41 -16.57 31.10
C LEU A 271 13.08 -15.82 31.12
N ASP A 272 12.63 -15.39 32.29
CA ASP A 272 11.39 -14.63 32.42
C ASP A 272 11.58 -13.20 31.89
N VAL A 273 10.90 -12.90 30.78
CA VAL A 273 10.91 -11.61 30.10
C VAL A 273 9.56 -10.90 30.19
N GLN A 274 8.69 -11.31 31.12
CA GLN A 274 7.36 -10.73 31.28
C GLN A 274 7.44 -9.22 31.59
N GLY A 275 6.76 -8.42 30.77
CA GLY A 275 6.78 -6.95 30.89
C GLY A 275 7.83 -6.26 30.03
N PHE A 276 8.71 -7.00 29.35
CA PHE A 276 9.46 -6.44 28.24
C PHE A 276 8.47 -6.03 27.14
N ARG A 277 8.38 -4.73 26.89
CA ARG A 277 7.72 -4.18 25.72
C ARG A 277 8.79 -3.49 24.92
N GLU A 278 8.91 -3.84 23.65
CA GLU A 278 9.64 -3.02 22.67
C GLU A 278 9.26 -1.57 22.93
N ALA A 279 10.26 -0.71 23.09
CA ALA A 279 9.98 0.70 23.29
C ALA A 279 9.23 1.16 22.04
N PRO A 280 8.04 1.78 22.14
CA PRO A 280 7.51 2.46 20.99
C PRO A 280 8.59 3.47 20.58
N PRO A 281 9.07 3.46 19.32
CA PRO A 281 10.16 4.34 18.92
C PRO A 281 9.79 5.76 19.37
N GLU A 282 10.69 6.49 20.02
CA GLU A 282 10.40 7.88 20.44
C GLU A 282 10.03 8.74 19.21
N ASP A 283 10.46 8.30 18.03
CA ASP A 283 10.06 8.78 16.72
C ASP A 283 8.58 8.59 16.40
N PHE A 284 7.83 7.69 17.04
CA PHE A 284 6.42 7.43 16.69
C PHE A 284 5.49 8.54 17.19
N LEU A 285 5.79 9.14 18.34
CA LEU A 285 5.06 10.32 18.83
C LEU A 285 5.38 11.54 17.95
N TRP A 286 6.66 11.75 17.62
CA TRP A 286 7.07 12.84 16.75
C TRP A 286 6.59 12.66 15.30
N ALA A 287 6.70 11.45 14.75
CA ALA A 287 6.13 11.08 13.46
C ALA A 287 4.60 11.24 13.47
N GLY A 288 3.92 10.81 14.54
CA GLY A 288 2.48 11.01 14.70
C GLY A 288 2.10 12.49 14.74
N VAL A 289 2.88 13.33 15.41
CA VAL A 289 2.70 14.79 15.44
C VAL A 289 2.99 15.42 14.09
N VAL A 290 4.05 15.00 13.39
CA VAL A 290 4.45 15.50 12.07
C VAL A 290 3.45 15.08 10.99
N VAL A 291 3.02 13.83 10.99
CA VAL A 291 1.96 13.32 10.10
C VAL A 291 0.62 13.98 10.44
N GLY A 292 0.30 14.16 11.72
CA GLY A 292 -0.88 14.89 12.18
C GLY A 292 -0.86 16.35 11.74
N LEU A 293 0.30 17.02 11.81
CA LEU A 293 0.51 18.39 11.34
C LEU A 293 0.48 18.47 9.82
N ALA A 294 1.07 17.52 9.09
CA ALA A 294 1.02 17.44 7.64
C ALA A 294 -0.43 17.20 7.16
N ALA A 295 -1.15 16.30 7.81
CA ALA A 295 -2.57 16.08 7.59
C ALA A 295 -3.38 17.35 7.92
N LEU A 296 -3.06 18.07 9.00
CA LEU A 296 -3.69 19.35 9.35
C LEU A 296 -3.38 20.45 8.33
N VAL A 297 -2.16 20.50 7.79
CA VAL A 297 -1.77 21.46 6.74
C VAL A 297 -2.47 21.11 5.43
N CYS A 298 -2.51 19.83 5.04
CA CYS A 298 -3.31 19.35 3.92
C CYS A 298 -4.80 19.67 4.13
N PHE A 299 -5.33 19.50 5.34
CA PHE A 299 -6.69 19.81 5.75
C PHE A 299 -7.00 21.31 5.67
N ALA A 300 -6.07 22.13 6.17
CA ALA A 300 -6.11 23.59 6.12
C ALA A 300 -5.97 24.13 4.69
N PHE A 301 -5.40 23.37 3.76
CA PHE A 301 -5.32 23.72 2.35
C PHE A 301 -6.54 23.20 1.56
N LEU A 302 -7.04 22.00 1.85
CA LEU A 302 -8.17 21.37 1.16
C LEU A 302 -9.49 22.11 1.38
N LEU A 303 -9.77 22.55 2.61
CA LEU A 303 -11.04 23.23 2.94
C LEU A 303 -11.20 24.59 2.25
N PRO A 304 -10.22 25.51 2.29
CA PRO A 304 -10.30 26.77 1.56
C PRO A 304 -10.31 26.55 0.05
N VAL A 305 -9.50 25.62 -0.46
CA VAL A 305 -9.44 25.37 -1.91
C VAL A 305 -10.76 24.78 -2.41
N ALA A 306 -11.34 23.78 -1.75
CA ALA A 306 -12.66 23.26 -2.11
C ALA A 306 -13.76 24.33 -2.01
N GLY A 307 -13.70 25.20 -0.99
CA GLY A 307 -14.61 26.33 -0.85
C GLY A 307 -14.48 27.38 -1.94
N VAL A 308 -13.23 27.76 -2.30
CA VAL A 308 -12.90 28.69 -3.38
C VAL A 308 -13.28 28.10 -4.73
N LEU A 309 -13.01 26.83 -4.98
CA LEU A 309 -13.41 26.11 -6.20
C LEU A 309 -14.94 26.04 -6.31
N GLY A 310 -15.65 25.78 -5.22
CA GLY A 310 -17.12 25.80 -5.20
C GLY A 310 -17.71 27.21 -5.35
N TRP A 311 -17.02 28.25 -4.88
CA TRP A 311 -17.36 29.65 -5.18
C TRP A 311 -17.13 29.98 -6.66
N PHE A 312 -16.00 29.52 -7.22
CA PHE A 312 -15.65 29.70 -8.62
C PHE A 312 -16.67 28.99 -9.54
N GLU A 313 -17.02 27.73 -9.24
CA GLU A 313 -18.03 26.96 -9.99
C GLU A 313 -19.37 27.70 -10.04
N ARG A 314 -19.85 28.24 -8.91
CA ARG A 314 -21.07 29.05 -8.85
C ARG A 314 -20.96 30.29 -9.75
N ARG A 315 -19.82 30.97 -9.72
CA ARG A 315 -19.60 32.16 -10.56
C ARG A 315 -19.60 31.83 -12.05
N VAL A 316 -19.05 30.68 -12.44
CA VAL A 316 -19.07 30.20 -13.83
C VAL A 316 -20.50 29.85 -14.26
N VAL A 317 -21.24 29.06 -13.46
CA VAL A 317 -22.62 28.67 -13.77
C VAL A 317 -23.55 29.88 -13.86
N LEU A 318 -23.38 30.88 -12.99
CA LEU A 318 -24.20 32.09 -12.99
C LEU A 318 -23.92 32.98 -14.21
N ARG A 319 -22.67 33.01 -14.69
CA ARG A 319 -22.31 33.65 -15.98
C ARG A 319 -22.90 32.93 -17.18
N LEU A 320 -22.94 31.59 -17.16
CA LEU A 320 -23.54 30.76 -18.22
C LEU A 320 -25.05 30.94 -18.34
N ARG A 321 -25.73 31.29 -17.23
CA ARG A 321 -27.20 31.37 -17.17
C ARG A 321 -27.78 32.75 -17.48
N ALA A 322 -26.95 33.78 -17.70
CA ALA A 322 -27.38 35.15 -18.05
C ALA A 322 -28.54 35.72 -17.19
N ALA A 323 -28.69 35.28 -15.93
CA ALA A 323 -29.87 35.59 -15.13
C ALA A 323 -29.49 35.83 -13.66
N SER A 324 -28.91 37.00 -13.39
CA SER A 324 -29.15 37.82 -12.17
C SER A 324 -28.10 38.91 -12.06
N ARG A 325 -28.53 40.16 -12.21
CA ARG A 325 -27.68 41.35 -12.01
C ARG A 325 -27.27 41.56 -10.54
N ASP A 326 -27.89 40.85 -9.60
CA ASP A 326 -27.62 41.00 -8.16
C ASP A 326 -26.44 40.17 -7.64
N VAL A 327 -25.94 39.21 -8.43
CA VAL A 327 -24.85 38.30 -8.03
C VAL A 327 -23.45 38.94 -8.15
N GLU A 328 -23.33 40.05 -8.90
CA GLU A 328 -22.04 40.74 -9.11
C GLU A 328 -21.35 41.20 -7.80
N ARG A 329 -22.09 41.31 -6.70
CA ARG A 329 -21.58 41.75 -5.38
C ARG A 329 -21.13 40.63 -4.44
N GLU A 330 -21.28 39.35 -4.80
CA GLU A 330 -20.78 38.25 -3.97
C GLU A 330 -19.26 38.04 -4.15
N GLY A 331 -18.46 38.84 -3.43
CA GLY A 331 -17.03 38.64 -3.29
C GLY A 331 -16.66 37.43 -2.42
N VAL A 332 -15.36 37.15 -2.30
CA VAL A 332 -14.79 36.10 -1.41
C VAL A 332 -15.29 36.25 0.04
N LEU A 333 -15.55 37.49 0.47
CA LEU A 333 -16.10 37.81 1.79
C LEU A 333 -17.50 37.19 2.01
N SER A 334 -18.32 37.04 0.96
CA SER A 334 -19.63 36.37 1.06
C SER A 334 -19.49 34.86 1.28
N TRP A 335 -18.46 34.23 0.70
CA TRP A 335 -18.13 32.83 0.92
C TRP A 335 -17.65 32.60 2.35
N LEU A 336 -16.74 33.46 2.83
CA LEU A 336 -16.31 33.48 4.23
C LEU A 336 -17.48 33.67 5.19
N ARG A 337 -18.35 34.66 4.93
CA ARG A 337 -19.56 34.91 5.74
C ARG A 337 -20.49 33.69 5.76
N ARG A 338 -20.69 33.01 4.62
CA ARG A 338 -21.51 31.79 4.56
C ARG A 338 -20.86 30.64 5.32
N GLY A 339 -19.53 30.46 5.21
CA GLY A 339 -18.77 29.50 6.00
C GLY A 339 -18.93 29.75 7.50
N VAL A 340 -18.68 30.97 7.95
CA VAL A 340 -18.82 31.38 9.36
C VAL A 340 -20.27 31.25 9.83
N ALA A 341 -21.24 31.78 9.10
CA ALA A 341 -22.66 31.69 9.46
C ALA A 341 -23.16 30.24 9.50
N SER A 342 -22.60 29.36 8.68
CA SER A 342 -22.93 27.95 8.73
C SER A 342 -22.44 27.29 10.02
N ILE A 343 -21.32 27.73 10.61
CA ILE A 343 -20.80 27.22 11.89
C ILE A 343 -21.78 27.39 13.05
N PHE A 344 -22.55 28.46 13.03
CA PHE A 344 -23.53 28.77 14.06
C PHE A 344 -24.91 28.14 13.81
N ARG A 345 -25.07 27.29 12.78
CA ARG A 345 -26.34 26.58 12.54
C ARG A 345 -26.50 25.37 13.45
N GLU A 346 -27.71 25.22 13.99
CA GLU A 346 -28.09 24.13 14.89
C GLU A 346 -28.09 22.76 14.19
N GLU A 347 -27.74 21.71 14.95
CA GLU A 347 -27.76 20.32 14.52
C GLU A 347 -29.13 19.67 14.74
N VAL A 348 -29.98 19.77 13.74
CA VAL A 348 -31.21 18.98 13.63
C VAL A 348 -30.91 17.71 12.83
N VAL A 349 -30.83 16.56 13.50
CA VAL A 349 -30.83 15.24 12.85
C VAL A 349 -32.27 14.72 12.83
N PRO A 350 -33.02 14.85 11.71
CA PRO A 350 -34.42 14.49 11.68
C PRO A 350 -34.60 12.96 11.84
N GLY A 351 -35.35 12.57 12.87
CA GLY A 351 -35.95 11.23 12.98
C GLY A 351 -35.05 10.11 13.52
N SER A 352 -33.89 10.38 14.11
CA SER A 352 -33.17 9.35 14.85
C SER A 352 -32.43 9.91 16.08
N ASP A 353 -33.02 9.71 17.27
CA ASP A 353 -32.33 9.88 18.56
C ASP A 353 -31.28 8.79 18.83
N HIS A 354 -31.04 7.91 17.86
CA HIS A 354 -30.17 6.76 18.04
C HIS A 354 -28.69 7.10 17.75
N PRO A 355 -27.75 6.69 18.62
CA PRO A 355 -26.33 7.05 18.55
C PRO A 355 -25.66 6.76 17.20
N VAL A 356 -25.99 5.63 16.55
CA VAL A 356 -25.45 5.22 15.24
C VAL A 356 -25.57 6.31 14.16
N GLY A 357 -26.69 7.04 14.08
CA GLY A 357 -26.87 8.11 13.07
C GLY A 357 -25.92 9.29 13.29
N ARG A 358 -25.55 9.55 14.56
CA ARG A 358 -24.57 10.58 14.94
C ARG A 358 -23.14 10.15 14.70
N VAL A 359 -22.84 8.84 14.76
CA VAL A 359 -21.48 8.29 14.61
C VAL A 359 -21.03 8.17 13.15
N VAL A 360 -21.95 7.89 12.22
CA VAL A 360 -21.63 7.68 10.78
C VAL A 360 -20.71 8.76 10.17
N PRO A 361 -20.96 10.07 10.37
CA PRO A 361 -20.10 11.13 9.82
C PRO A 361 -18.68 11.14 10.40
N TYR A 362 -18.53 10.81 11.68
CA TYR A 362 -17.22 10.64 12.31
C TYR A 362 -16.52 9.40 11.77
N LEU A 363 -17.25 8.31 11.52
CA LEU A 363 -16.70 7.11 10.90
C LEU A 363 -16.16 7.39 9.48
N MET A 364 -16.90 8.15 8.66
CA MET A 364 -16.46 8.57 7.33
C MET A 364 -15.21 9.47 7.40
N PHE A 365 -15.20 10.40 8.35
CA PHE A 365 -14.05 11.27 8.57
C PHE A 365 -12.81 10.48 8.98
N ILE A 366 -12.92 9.62 10.01
CA ILE A 366 -11.83 8.79 10.50
C ILE A 366 -11.32 7.88 9.38
N GLY A 367 -12.22 7.24 8.61
CA GLY A 367 -11.84 6.43 7.46
C GLY A 367 -11.07 7.23 6.41
N SER A 368 -11.59 8.38 5.98
CA SER A 368 -10.90 9.23 5.00
C SER A 368 -9.55 9.75 5.52
N SER A 369 -9.49 10.20 6.77
CA SER A 369 -8.26 10.64 7.42
C SER A 369 -7.22 9.52 7.56
N ALA A 370 -7.64 8.30 7.87
CA ALA A 370 -6.75 7.15 7.98
C ALA A 370 -6.02 6.86 6.67
N LEU A 371 -6.63 7.12 5.51
CA LEU A 371 -5.97 6.92 4.22
C LEU A 371 -4.77 7.86 3.98
N PHE A 372 -4.63 8.96 4.72
CA PHE A 372 -3.45 9.83 4.62
C PHE A 372 -2.17 9.15 5.13
N THR A 373 -2.27 8.16 6.03
CA THR A 373 -1.09 7.45 6.55
C THR A 373 -0.42 6.59 5.49
N VAL A 374 -1.12 6.31 4.39
CA VAL A 374 -0.60 5.52 3.27
C VAL A 374 0.24 6.36 2.31
N LEU A 375 0.07 7.69 2.32
CA LEU A 375 0.83 8.57 1.44
C LEU A 375 2.29 8.66 1.93
N SER A 376 3.19 7.97 1.23
CA SER A 376 4.64 8.06 1.50
C SER A 376 5.19 9.39 0.99
N PHE A 377 5.41 10.33 1.91
CA PHE A 377 6.01 11.65 1.62
C PHE A 377 7.54 11.63 1.49
N GLY A 378 8.15 10.44 1.46
CA GLY A 378 9.61 10.26 1.39
C GLY A 378 10.27 10.21 2.76
N HIS A 379 11.59 9.96 2.77
CA HIS A 379 12.35 9.61 3.98
C HIS A 379 12.47 10.73 5.03
N ALA A 380 12.29 11.99 4.65
CA ALA A 380 12.50 13.14 5.55
C ALA A 380 11.27 13.53 6.39
N LEU A 381 10.07 13.17 5.94
CA LEU A 381 8.88 13.22 6.76
C LEU A 381 8.65 11.79 7.20
N ALA A 382 8.99 11.45 8.44
CA ALA A 382 8.85 10.13 9.03
C ALA A 382 7.41 9.61 8.90
N SER A 383 7.09 9.03 7.74
CA SER A 383 5.82 8.38 7.45
C SER A 383 6.10 6.90 7.56
N PRO A 384 5.49 6.19 8.52
CA PRO A 384 5.68 4.75 8.63
C PRO A 384 5.22 4.10 7.31
N GLU A 385 6.14 3.44 6.62
CA GLU A 385 5.79 2.65 5.44
C GLU A 385 5.02 1.41 5.88
N LEU A 386 3.78 1.30 5.43
CA LEU A 386 2.97 0.11 5.66
C LEU A 386 3.37 -0.99 4.67
N ASP A 387 3.79 -2.15 5.19
CA ASP A 387 4.11 -3.33 4.36
C ASP A 387 2.96 -3.73 3.43
N LEU A 388 1.72 -3.56 3.91
CA LEU A 388 0.48 -3.84 3.19
C LEU A 388 -0.35 -2.57 2.96
N GLY A 389 0.29 -1.46 2.61
CA GLY A 389 -0.39 -0.16 2.39
C GLY A 389 -1.54 -0.20 1.38
N LEU A 390 -1.38 -0.96 0.28
CA LEU A 390 -2.44 -1.13 -0.73
C LEU A 390 -3.66 -1.91 -0.19
N LEU A 391 -3.43 -2.92 0.66
CA LEU A 391 -4.51 -3.68 1.31
C LEU A 391 -5.25 -2.81 2.32
N PHE A 392 -4.52 -1.98 3.07
CA PHE A 392 -5.09 -1.05 4.03
C PHE A 392 -6.06 -0.07 3.36
N ILE A 393 -5.74 0.44 2.16
CA ILE A 393 -6.67 1.27 1.38
C ILE A 393 -7.98 0.51 1.12
N GLY A 394 -7.91 -0.75 0.71
CA GLY A 394 -9.10 -1.58 0.49
C GLY A 394 -9.97 -1.74 1.74
N VAL A 395 -9.34 -2.00 2.90
CA VAL A 395 -10.04 -2.16 4.19
C VAL A 395 -10.74 -0.87 4.61
N VAL A 396 -10.03 0.26 4.57
CA VAL A 396 -10.58 1.56 4.97
C VAL A 396 -11.68 2.01 4.01
N THR A 397 -11.55 1.69 2.73
CA THR A 397 -12.59 2.02 1.75
C THR A 397 -13.85 1.18 1.96
N ALA A 398 -13.72 -0.10 2.33
CA ALA A 398 -14.86 -0.93 2.75
C ALA A 398 -15.56 -0.38 4.01
N LEU A 399 -14.79 0.19 4.94
CA LEU A 399 -15.34 0.88 6.11
C LEU A 399 -16.16 2.12 5.69
N VAL A 400 -15.68 2.89 4.71
CA VAL A 400 -16.41 4.03 4.13
C VAL A 400 -17.72 3.58 3.48
N CYS A 401 -17.71 2.52 2.66
CA CYS A 401 -18.92 1.93 2.09
C CYS A 401 -19.94 1.53 3.17
N THR A 402 -19.45 0.92 4.26
CA THR A 402 -20.30 0.49 5.37
C THR A 402 -20.98 1.67 6.05
N GLY A 403 -20.26 2.77 6.30
CA GLY A 403 -20.89 3.94 6.91
C GLY A 403 -21.85 4.68 5.98
N LEU A 404 -21.68 4.64 4.66
CA LEU A 404 -22.71 5.12 3.71
C LEU A 404 -24.01 4.31 3.83
N MET A 405 -23.92 2.98 3.92
CA MET A 405 -25.09 2.11 4.13
C MET A 405 -25.76 2.38 5.48
N LEU A 406 -24.97 2.51 6.55
CA LEU A 406 -25.48 2.82 7.89
C LEU A 406 -26.14 4.20 7.94
N GLY A 407 -25.57 5.19 7.26
CA GLY A 407 -26.14 6.53 7.13
C GLY A 407 -27.50 6.52 6.42
N GLY A 408 -27.60 5.78 5.31
CA GLY A 408 -28.85 5.60 4.58
C GLY A 408 -29.92 4.85 5.37
N TRP A 409 -29.53 3.82 6.14
CA TRP A 409 -30.45 3.06 6.99
C TRP A 409 -31.03 3.90 8.13
N ARG A 410 -30.22 4.79 8.74
CA ARG A 410 -30.65 5.59 9.89
C ARG A 410 -31.34 6.90 9.55
N ALA A 411 -31.11 7.45 8.36
CA ALA A 411 -31.89 8.59 7.89
C ALA A 411 -33.36 8.16 7.75
N ALA A 412 -34.24 8.63 8.64
CA ALA A 412 -35.65 8.23 8.64
C ALA A 412 -36.36 8.71 7.36
N GLY A 413 -36.59 7.79 6.41
CA GLY A 413 -37.27 8.06 5.14
C GLY A 413 -37.48 6.78 4.34
N ARG A 414 -38.59 6.67 3.58
CA ARG A 414 -38.86 5.48 2.75
C ARG A 414 -37.80 5.25 1.65
N TRP A 415 -37.11 6.31 1.25
CA TRP A 415 -36.19 6.33 0.11
C TRP A 415 -34.71 6.49 0.49
N SER A 416 -34.41 6.73 1.76
CA SER A 416 -33.04 6.94 2.26
C SER A 416 -32.23 5.64 2.29
N LEU A 417 -32.86 4.53 2.72
CA LEU A 417 -32.22 3.21 2.73
C LEU A 417 -31.83 2.79 1.31
N THR A 418 -32.75 2.94 0.36
CA THR A 418 -32.48 2.63 -1.06
C THR A 418 -31.39 3.53 -1.64
N GLY A 419 -31.36 4.81 -1.24
CA GLY A 419 -30.29 5.74 -1.62
C GLY A 419 -28.92 5.35 -1.06
N GLY A 420 -28.84 4.97 0.22
CA GLY A 420 -27.58 4.54 0.85
C GLY A 420 -27.03 3.24 0.27
N VAL A 421 -27.91 2.26 -0.01
CA VAL A 421 -27.51 1.01 -0.68
C VAL A 421 -27.04 1.29 -2.11
N ALA A 422 -27.73 2.15 -2.86
CA ALA A 422 -27.32 2.52 -4.21
C ALA A 422 -25.96 3.23 -4.22
N ALA A 423 -25.73 4.16 -3.28
CA ALA A 423 -24.44 4.83 -3.13
C ALA A 423 -23.31 3.84 -2.80
N ALA A 424 -23.54 2.90 -1.88
CA ALA A 424 -22.53 1.88 -1.55
C ALA A 424 -22.21 0.95 -2.73
N LEU A 425 -23.23 0.50 -3.47
CA LEU A 425 -23.04 -0.31 -4.68
C LEU A 425 -22.30 0.47 -5.78
N GLN A 426 -22.59 1.77 -5.89
CA GLN A 426 -21.88 2.65 -6.80
C GLN A 426 -20.41 2.73 -6.40
N THR A 427 -20.11 3.13 -5.17
CA THR A 427 -18.74 3.24 -4.67
C THR A 427 -17.95 1.94 -4.85
N LEU A 428 -18.54 0.79 -4.55
CA LEU A 428 -17.92 -0.53 -4.74
C LEU A 428 -17.64 -0.84 -6.22
N SER A 429 -18.59 -0.56 -7.12
CA SER A 429 -18.45 -0.91 -8.54
C SER A 429 -17.32 -0.15 -9.23
N HIS A 430 -17.07 1.11 -8.84
CA HIS A 430 -16.00 1.92 -9.43
C HIS A 430 -14.61 1.56 -8.90
N GLN A 431 -14.52 0.85 -7.77
CA GLN A 431 -13.23 0.40 -7.21
C GLN A 431 -12.64 -0.80 -7.94
N LEU A 432 -13.47 -1.65 -8.56
CA LEU A 432 -12.98 -2.83 -9.27
C LEU A 432 -11.99 -2.46 -10.41
N PRO A 433 -12.27 -1.47 -11.28
CA PRO A 433 -11.29 -0.98 -12.24
C PRO A 433 -10.01 -0.43 -11.59
N THR A 434 -10.13 0.30 -10.48
CA THR A 434 -8.98 0.86 -9.73
C THR A 434 -8.09 -0.25 -9.17
N LEU A 435 -8.66 -1.31 -8.62
CA LEU A 435 -7.91 -2.47 -8.14
C LEU A 435 -7.17 -3.17 -9.29
N GLY A 436 -7.80 -3.33 -10.45
CA GLY A 436 -7.12 -3.87 -11.65
C GLY A 436 -5.95 -3.00 -12.10
N ALA A 437 -6.10 -1.67 -12.07
CA ALA A 437 -5.02 -0.74 -12.38
C ALA A 437 -3.87 -0.79 -11.36
N ILE A 438 -4.18 -0.90 -10.06
CA ILE A 438 -3.18 -1.10 -9.00
C ILE A 438 -2.41 -2.41 -9.23
N LEU A 439 -3.12 -3.50 -9.56
CA LEU A 439 -2.49 -4.81 -9.80
C LEU A 439 -1.49 -4.75 -10.96
N VAL A 440 -1.80 -4.03 -12.04
CA VAL A 440 -0.86 -3.81 -13.15
C VAL A 440 0.43 -3.15 -12.66
N VAL A 441 0.33 -2.12 -11.80
CA VAL A 441 1.51 -1.44 -11.24
C VAL A 441 2.32 -2.37 -10.33
N VAL A 442 1.65 -3.17 -9.49
CA VAL A 442 2.30 -4.15 -8.61
C VAL A 442 3.07 -5.19 -9.44
N LEU A 443 2.51 -5.66 -10.56
CA LEU A 443 3.19 -6.60 -11.46
C LEU A 443 4.45 -6.01 -12.10
N PHE A 444 4.45 -4.70 -12.43
CA PHE A 444 5.64 -4.02 -12.94
C PHE A 444 6.70 -3.77 -11.85
N ALA A 445 6.26 -3.42 -10.64
CA ALA A 445 7.17 -3.12 -9.53
C ALA A 445 7.73 -4.38 -8.85
N GLY A 446 7.02 -5.51 -8.89
CA GLY A 446 7.39 -6.74 -8.18
C GLY A 446 7.20 -6.66 -6.66
N SER A 447 6.56 -5.61 -6.14
CA SER A 447 6.31 -5.39 -4.71
C SER A 447 4.96 -4.68 -4.48
N VAL A 448 4.37 -4.92 -3.32
CA VAL A 448 3.13 -4.28 -2.84
C VAL A 448 3.44 -3.03 -1.99
N ARG A 449 4.71 -2.88 -1.57
CA ARG A 449 5.16 -1.72 -0.77
C ARG A 449 5.25 -0.48 -1.65
N LEU A 450 4.69 0.64 -1.18
CA LEU A 450 4.68 1.89 -1.94
C LEU A 450 6.08 2.48 -2.12
N GLY A 451 6.96 2.32 -1.13
CA GLY A 451 8.38 2.71 -1.25
C GLY A 451 9.08 1.98 -2.38
N ASP A 452 8.89 0.66 -2.48
CA ASP A 452 9.44 -0.17 -3.55
C ASP A 452 8.84 0.16 -4.93
N ILE A 453 7.53 0.46 -4.99
CA ILE A 453 6.87 0.89 -6.23
C ILE A 453 7.47 2.20 -6.74
N VAL A 454 7.65 3.18 -5.85
CA VAL A 454 8.38 4.41 -6.21
C VAL A 454 9.81 4.06 -6.60
N ALA A 455 10.46 3.14 -5.89
CA ALA A 455 11.83 2.73 -6.20
C ALA A 455 11.99 2.02 -7.55
N ALA A 456 10.96 1.34 -8.04
CA ALA A 456 10.93 0.71 -9.35
C ALA A 456 10.75 1.74 -10.49
N GLN A 457 10.24 2.94 -10.20
CA GLN A 457 10.10 4.02 -11.17
C GLN A 457 11.42 4.78 -11.35
N GLY A 458 11.77 5.10 -12.60
CA GLY A 458 13.00 5.82 -12.90
C GLY A 458 12.95 7.30 -12.53
N GLY A 459 14.13 7.88 -12.27
CA GLY A 459 14.25 9.24 -11.75
C GLY A 459 13.90 10.35 -12.75
N LEU A 460 13.66 10.05 -14.02
CA LEU A 460 13.28 11.03 -15.05
C LEU A 460 11.81 10.87 -15.46
N PRO A 461 11.11 11.94 -15.87
CA PRO A 461 9.67 11.90 -16.14
C PRO A 461 9.22 10.85 -17.16
N TRP A 462 10.04 10.55 -18.17
CA TRP A 462 9.75 9.54 -19.20
C TRP A 462 9.97 8.10 -18.74
N GLN A 463 10.51 7.89 -17.54
CA GLN A 463 10.71 6.57 -16.92
C GLN A 463 9.64 6.24 -15.87
N TRP A 464 8.61 7.07 -15.75
CA TRP A 464 7.49 6.82 -14.88
C TRP A 464 6.53 5.80 -15.49
N PHE A 465 5.84 5.03 -14.64
CA PHE A 465 4.94 3.97 -15.10
C PHE A 465 3.81 4.45 -16.00
N LEU A 466 3.41 5.72 -15.90
CA LEU A 466 2.42 6.32 -16.82
C LEU A 466 2.85 6.23 -18.29
N PHE A 467 4.15 6.32 -18.59
CA PHE A 467 4.68 6.35 -19.95
C PHE A 467 5.39 5.05 -20.34
N GLU A 468 5.39 4.06 -19.46
CA GLU A 468 6.10 2.79 -19.66
C GLU A 468 5.54 1.98 -20.86
N ASN A 469 4.22 2.02 -21.03
CA ASN A 469 3.47 1.21 -21.98
C ASN A 469 2.08 1.84 -22.23
N PRO A 470 1.48 1.73 -23.42
CA PRO A 470 0.08 2.11 -23.64
C PRO A 470 -0.91 1.46 -22.65
N ILE A 471 -0.64 0.24 -22.18
CA ILE A 471 -1.47 -0.46 -21.19
C ILE A 471 -1.46 0.31 -19.86
N THR A 472 -0.29 0.67 -19.34
CA THR A 472 -0.19 1.41 -18.07
C THR A 472 -0.81 2.80 -18.18
N PHE A 473 -0.72 3.44 -19.36
CA PHE A 473 -1.42 4.69 -19.63
C PHE A 473 -2.94 4.55 -19.52
N VAL A 474 -3.53 3.53 -20.16
CA VAL A 474 -4.99 3.27 -20.07
C VAL A 474 -5.40 2.90 -18.64
N MET A 475 -4.58 2.10 -17.95
CA MET A 475 -4.82 1.73 -16.56
C MET A 475 -4.79 2.93 -15.62
N ALA A 476 -3.89 3.90 -15.85
CA ALA A 476 -3.88 5.15 -15.10
C ALA A 476 -5.20 5.93 -15.27
N LEU A 477 -5.79 5.94 -16.47
CA LEU A 477 -7.10 6.56 -16.68
C LEU A 477 -8.22 5.82 -15.93
N LEU A 478 -8.20 4.48 -15.96
CA LEU A 478 -9.16 3.66 -15.21
C LEU A 478 -9.01 3.82 -13.69
N PHE A 479 -7.79 4.03 -13.21
CA PHE A 479 -7.51 4.24 -11.79
C PHE A 479 -8.26 5.46 -11.23
N PHE A 480 -8.37 6.55 -12.00
CA PHE A 480 -9.10 7.76 -11.60
C PHE A 480 -10.62 7.66 -11.72
N THR A 481 -11.17 6.50 -12.11
CA THR A 481 -12.63 6.31 -12.25
C THR A 481 -13.41 6.66 -10.96
N PRO A 482 -13.02 6.21 -9.75
CA PRO A 482 -13.70 6.61 -8.50
C PRO A 482 -13.59 8.11 -8.25
N ALA A 483 -12.42 8.71 -8.51
CA ALA A 483 -12.23 10.15 -8.42
C ALA A 483 -13.12 10.91 -9.42
N LEU A 484 -13.62 10.30 -10.49
CA LEU A 484 -14.59 10.92 -11.39
C LEU A 484 -16.04 10.64 -10.99
N SER A 485 -16.33 9.47 -10.40
CA SER A 485 -17.70 9.02 -10.10
C SER A 485 -18.25 9.46 -8.73
N GLU A 486 -17.38 9.66 -7.73
CA GLU A 486 -17.80 9.97 -6.35
C GLU A 486 -18.25 11.42 -6.13
N GLY A 487 -18.18 12.27 -7.15
CA GLY A 487 -18.66 13.65 -7.11
C GLY A 487 -20.14 13.76 -7.43
N SER A 488 -21.00 13.26 -6.55
CA SER A 488 -22.45 13.50 -6.70
C SER A 488 -22.74 14.99 -6.49
N ARG A 489 -22.94 15.72 -7.59
CA ARG A 489 -23.29 17.15 -7.61
C ARG A 489 -24.65 17.40 -6.93
N ALA A 490 -24.68 17.44 -5.61
CA ALA A 490 -25.72 18.11 -4.84
C ALA A 490 -25.10 19.39 -4.26
N HIS A 491 -25.08 20.45 -5.07
CA HIS A 491 -24.86 21.80 -4.53
C HIS A 491 -26.07 22.11 -3.64
N PRO A 492 -25.87 22.31 -2.33
CA PRO A 492 -26.96 22.45 -1.37
C PRO A 492 -27.70 23.79 -1.44
N GLU A 493 -27.42 24.61 -2.47
CA GLU A 493 -28.00 25.94 -2.68
C GLU A 493 -28.58 26.13 -4.08
N LEU A 494 -28.41 25.16 -4.99
CA LEU A 494 -29.16 25.17 -6.24
C LEU A 494 -30.52 24.54 -5.93
N PRO A 495 -31.65 25.16 -6.32
CA PRO A 495 -32.99 24.53 -6.37
C PRO A 495 -33.04 23.28 -7.26
N GLU A 496 -31.88 22.85 -7.77
CA GLU A 496 -31.72 21.81 -8.75
C GLU A 496 -31.44 20.41 -8.16
N ALA A 497 -31.24 20.31 -6.85
CA ALA A 497 -31.36 19.03 -6.15
C ALA A 497 -32.82 18.57 -6.00
N ASP A 498 -33.78 19.40 -6.44
CA ASP A 498 -35.23 19.18 -6.29
C ASP A 498 -35.97 18.76 -7.59
N TRP A 499 -35.31 18.62 -8.75
CA TRP A 499 -36.03 18.45 -10.04
C TRP A 499 -35.69 17.22 -10.89
N GLU A 500 -35.06 16.15 -10.38
CA GLU A 500 -35.20 14.89 -11.13
C GLU A 500 -36.71 14.60 -11.20
N PRO A 501 -37.34 14.69 -12.38
CA PRO A 501 -38.71 15.15 -12.46
C PRO A 501 -39.62 14.10 -11.85
N ALA A 502 -40.46 14.58 -10.94
CA ALA A 502 -41.82 14.12 -10.81
C ALA A 502 -42.43 13.91 -12.21
N GLY A 503 -42.37 12.67 -12.70
CA GLY A 503 -43.49 12.12 -13.46
C GLY A 503 -44.73 12.14 -12.55
N PRO A 504 -45.96 12.06 -13.10
CA PRO A 504 -47.21 12.55 -12.50
C PRO A 504 -47.68 11.73 -11.29
N ALA A 505 -46.91 11.78 -10.22
CA ALA A 505 -47.14 11.20 -8.91
C ALA A 505 -46.54 12.17 -7.87
N SER A 506 -47.04 13.40 -7.88
CA SER A 506 -46.84 14.37 -6.81
C SER A 506 -47.36 13.76 -5.50
N LEU A 507 -46.48 13.35 -4.59
CA LEU A 507 -46.71 13.18 -3.14
C LEU A 507 -45.50 12.59 -2.37
N ALA A 508 -44.41 12.19 -3.04
CA ALA A 508 -43.20 11.71 -2.37
C ALA A 508 -42.04 12.70 -2.58
N GLY A 509 -41.56 13.31 -1.49
CA GLY A 509 -40.52 14.35 -1.51
C GLY A 509 -39.15 13.91 -2.08
N PRO A 510 -38.24 14.87 -2.29
CA PRO A 510 -37.01 14.70 -3.07
C PRO A 510 -36.00 13.73 -2.43
N VAL A 511 -35.50 12.80 -3.25
CA VAL A 511 -34.53 11.74 -2.89
C VAL A 511 -33.14 12.34 -2.74
N SER A 512 -32.85 12.88 -1.55
CA SER A 512 -31.50 13.22 -1.14
C SER A 512 -30.83 11.98 -0.55
N VAL A 513 -29.81 11.45 -1.24
CA VAL A 513 -29.00 10.29 -0.79
C VAL A 513 -28.17 10.62 0.46
N ARG A 514 -28.02 11.91 0.79
CA ARG A 514 -27.42 12.36 2.06
C ARG A 514 -28.47 12.36 3.17
N PRO A 515 -28.13 11.87 4.38
CA PRO A 515 -28.91 12.19 5.55
C PRO A 515 -29.02 13.71 5.65
N ARG A 516 -30.22 14.22 5.96
CA ARG A 516 -30.45 15.66 6.14
C ARG A 516 -29.74 16.13 7.40
N PHE A 517 -28.43 16.32 7.32
CA PHE A 517 -27.64 16.94 8.37
C PHE A 517 -27.73 18.46 8.19
N THR A 518 -28.34 19.14 9.15
CA THR A 518 -28.47 20.61 9.16
C THR A 518 -27.24 21.31 9.75
N SER A 519 -26.50 20.63 10.63
CA SER A 519 -25.27 21.15 11.23
C SER A 519 -24.08 21.11 10.30
N ILE A 520 -23.26 22.16 10.42
CA ILE A 520 -22.03 22.33 9.67
C ILE A 520 -21.00 21.27 10.00
N ARG A 521 -20.98 20.78 11.24
CA ARG A 521 -19.93 19.90 11.74
C ARG A 521 -20.01 18.61 10.94
N THR A 522 -21.21 18.05 10.93
CA THR A 522 -21.54 16.82 10.25
C THR A 522 -21.49 16.96 8.72
N ARG A 523 -21.91 18.11 8.20
CA ARG A 523 -21.80 18.44 6.78
C ARG A 523 -20.36 18.61 6.32
N TYR A 524 -19.51 19.33 7.04
CA TYR A 524 -18.08 19.48 6.71
C TYR A 524 -17.32 18.18 6.85
N LEU A 525 -17.62 17.34 7.84
CA LEU A 525 -16.98 16.02 7.97
C LEU A 525 -17.28 15.14 6.74
N MET A 526 -18.51 15.16 6.24
CA MET A 526 -18.88 14.44 5.02
C MET A 526 -18.30 15.06 3.74
N PHE A 527 -18.28 16.39 3.63
CA PHE A 527 -17.62 17.08 2.52
C PHE A 527 -16.11 16.81 2.53
N PHE A 528 -15.50 16.80 3.70
CA PHE A 528 -14.10 16.45 3.86
C PHE A 528 -13.84 15.01 3.42
N ALA A 529 -14.67 14.05 3.84
CA ALA A 529 -14.49 12.66 3.42
C ALA A 529 -14.52 12.49 1.89
N GLU A 530 -15.39 13.22 1.19
CA GLU A 530 -15.49 13.20 -0.28
C GLU A 530 -14.30 13.88 -0.96
N TRP A 531 -13.96 15.12 -0.57
CA TRP A 531 -12.88 15.87 -1.21
C TRP A 531 -11.49 15.39 -0.79
N GLY A 532 -11.34 14.98 0.46
CA GLY A 532 -10.15 14.33 0.99
C GLY A 532 -9.87 13.03 0.24
N HIS A 533 -10.89 12.22 -0.06
CA HIS A 533 -10.70 11.01 -0.86
C HIS A 533 -10.22 11.30 -2.28
N VAL A 534 -10.73 12.34 -2.96
CA VAL A 534 -10.24 12.75 -4.29
C VAL A 534 -8.76 13.16 -4.22
N PHE A 535 -8.35 13.90 -3.19
CA PHE A 535 -6.97 14.28 -2.98
C PHE A 535 -6.08 13.07 -2.71
N ILE A 536 -6.50 12.16 -1.84
CA ILE A 536 -5.75 10.95 -1.50
C ILE A 536 -5.60 10.05 -2.71
N LEU A 537 -6.67 9.83 -3.48
CA LEU A 537 -6.61 9.05 -4.71
C LEU A 537 -5.69 9.72 -5.74
N SER A 538 -5.65 11.05 -5.78
CA SER A 538 -4.71 11.82 -6.60
C SER A 538 -3.25 11.68 -6.13
N GLY A 539 -3.01 11.70 -4.82
CA GLY A 539 -1.70 11.44 -4.22
C GLY A 539 -1.23 10.00 -4.49
N LEU A 540 -2.12 9.02 -4.33
CA LEU A 540 -1.85 7.62 -4.66
C LEU A 540 -1.57 7.44 -6.14
N GLY A 541 -2.32 8.12 -7.01
CA GLY A 541 -2.05 8.15 -8.45
C GLY A 541 -0.66 8.74 -8.77
N ALA A 542 -0.23 9.76 -8.03
CA ALA A 542 1.12 10.31 -8.18
C ALA A 542 2.22 9.30 -7.76
N ILE A 543 2.00 8.56 -6.67
CA ILE A 543 2.91 7.51 -6.18
C ILE A 543 2.96 6.33 -7.16
N LEU A 544 1.80 5.85 -7.63
CA LEU A 544 1.73 4.66 -8.49
C LEU A 544 2.15 4.92 -9.94
N PHE A 545 1.90 6.10 -10.50
CA PHE A 545 2.10 6.35 -11.94
C PHE A 545 3.11 7.45 -12.28
N LEU A 546 3.40 8.40 -11.38
CA LEU A 546 4.17 9.63 -11.67
C LEU A 546 5.46 9.78 -10.83
N GLY A 547 6.05 8.68 -10.35
CA GLY A 547 7.33 8.74 -9.64
C GLY A 547 7.24 9.23 -8.20
N GLY A 548 6.05 9.34 -7.60
CA GLY A 548 5.87 9.77 -6.21
C GLY A 548 6.63 11.06 -5.86
N TRP A 549 7.45 10.99 -4.80
CA TRP A 549 8.30 12.08 -4.29
C TRP A 549 9.63 12.27 -5.05
N GLN A 550 9.91 11.47 -6.09
CA GLN A 550 11.18 11.57 -6.81
C GLN A 550 11.33 12.92 -7.52
N LEU A 551 12.54 13.48 -7.40
CA LEU A 551 12.98 14.69 -8.08
C LEU A 551 13.68 14.32 -9.41
N PRO A 552 13.26 14.91 -10.54
CA PRO A 552 13.94 14.74 -11.82
C PRO A 552 15.44 15.06 -11.74
N GLY A 553 16.29 14.06 -12.03
CA GLY A 553 17.74 14.23 -12.11
C GLY A 553 18.51 14.21 -10.79
N VAL A 554 17.84 14.00 -9.64
CA VAL A 554 18.50 13.88 -8.33
C VAL A 554 18.51 12.40 -7.89
N PRO A 555 19.69 11.80 -7.59
CA PRO A 555 19.75 10.43 -7.10
C PRO A 555 19.13 10.32 -5.69
N ARG A 556 18.49 9.19 -5.41
CA ARG A 556 17.72 8.98 -4.17
C ARG A 556 18.56 9.13 -2.91
N GLY A 557 19.81 8.63 -2.93
CA GLY A 557 20.74 8.77 -1.82
C GLY A 557 21.02 10.23 -1.43
N ALA A 558 21.02 11.16 -2.40
CA ALA A 558 21.18 12.58 -2.12
C ALA A 558 19.94 13.21 -1.46
N VAL A 559 18.74 12.73 -1.81
CA VAL A 559 17.49 13.17 -1.18
C VAL A 559 17.39 12.68 0.27
N GLN A 560 17.87 11.46 0.54
CA GLN A 560 17.91 10.90 1.89
C GLN A 560 18.98 11.55 2.78
N ALA A 561 20.12 11.96 2.20
CA ALA A 561 21.22 12.55 2.94
C ALA A 561 20.96 13.99 3.41
N SER A 562 19.98 14.71 2.83
CA SER A 562 19.73 16.11 3.18
C SER A 562 18.25 16.38 3.49
N PRO A 563 17.94 16.94 4.68
CA PRO A 563 16.56 17.19 5.10
C PRO A 563 15.86 18.23 4.19
N ALA A 564 16.61 19.18 3.62
CA ALA A 564 16.08 20.17 2.68
C ALA A 564 15.60 19.55 1.36
N LEU A 565 16.35 18.60 0.78
CA LEU A 565 15.91 17.88 -0.42
C LEU A 565 14.75 16.95 -0.11
N GLY A 566 14.72 16.35 1.08
CA GLY A 566 13.58 15.56 1.52
C GLY A 566 12.29 16.38 1.68
N LEU A 567 12.36 17.59 2.22
CA LEU A 567 11.21 18.51 2.26
C LEU A 567 10.77 18.93 0.85
N LEU A 568 11.72 19.19 -0.04
CA LEU A 568 11.43 19.51 -1.44
C LEU A 568 10.74 18.32 -2.14
N ALA A 569 11.17 17.09 -1.88
CA ALA A 569 10.57 15.87 -2.40
C ALA A 569 9.10 15.72 -1.95
N ALA A 570 8.83 15.97 -0.67
CA ALA A 570 7.48 15.98 -0.13
C ALA A 570 6.60 17.07 -0.76
N LEU A 571 7.15 18.28 -0.94
CA LEU A 571 6.48 19.39 -1.62
C LEU A 571 6.13 19.02 -3.07
N VAL A 572 7.05 18.37 -3.79
CA VAL A 572 6.82 17.89 -5.16
C VAL A 572 5.69 16.87 -5.21
N LEU A 573 5.66 15.92 -4.28
CA LEU A 573 4.54 14.97 -4.19
C LEU A 573 3.21 15.69 -3.92
N ALA A 574 3.19 16.64 -2.98
CA ALA A 574 2.01 17.43 -2.68
C ALA A 574 1.54 18.25 -3.89
N LEU A 575 2.47 18.83 -4.65
CA LEU A 575 2.17 19.59 -5.86
C LEU A 575 1.62 18.69 -6.98
N LYS A 576 2.19 17.48 -7.16
CA LYS A 576 1.66 16.47 -8.08
C LYS A 576 0.24 16.03 -7.70
N ALA A 577 0.01 15.76 -6.41
CA ALA A 577 -1.31 15.38 -5.89
C ALA A 577 -2.34 16.49 -6.12
N TRP A 578 -1.97 17.75 -5.87
CA TRP A 578 -2.80 18.92 -6.16
C TRP A 578 -3.05 19.12 -7.65
N GLY A 579 -2.03 18.96 -8.49
CA GLY A 579 -2.15 19.05 -9.94
C GLY A 579 -3.12 18.00 -10.50
N LEU A 580 -3.01 16.76 -10.04
CA LEU A 580 -3.94 15.69 -10.39
C LEU A 580 -5.35 15.92 -9.85
N THR A 581 -5.48 16.45 -8.63
CA THR A 581 -6.78 16.83 -8.07
C THR A 581 -7.44 17.88 -8.98
N LEU A 582 -6.73 18.96 -9.32
CA LEU A 582 -7.23 19.99 -10.24
C LEU A 582 -7.57 19.43 -11.62
N LEU A 583 -6.80 18.47 -12.13
CA LEU A 583 -7.11 17.77 -13.38
C LEU A 583 -8.42 16.99 -13.28
N VAL A 584 -8.63 16.22 -12.21
CA VAL A 584 -9.88 15.50 -11.96
C VAL A 584 -11.06 16.47 -11.87
N LEU A 585 -10.90 17.59 -11.15
CA LEU A 585 -11.94 18.62 -11.09
C LEU A 585 -12.24 19.22 -12.47
N TRP A 586 -11.20 19.49 -13.25
CA TRP A 586 -11.33 20.02 -14.59
C TRP A 586 -12.11 19.05 -15.49
N VAL A 587 -11.77 17.76 -15.48
CA VAL A 587 -12.50 16.72 -16.22
C VAL A 587 -13.95 16.61 -15.74
N ARG A 588 -14.18 16.66 -14.42
CA ARG A 588 -15.52 16.67 -13.84
C ARG A 588 -16.36 17.87 -14.29
N TRP A 589 -15.74 19.02 -14.55
CA TRP A 589 -16.43 20.22 -15.06
C TRP A 589 -16.66 20.17 -16.57
N ALA A 590 -15.73 19.59 -17.32
CA ALA A 590 -15.82 19.46 -18.77
C ALA A 590 -16.84 18.41 -19.22
N LEU A 591 -17.02 17.32 -18.45
CA LEU A 591 -17.93 16.24 -18.84
C LEU A 591 -19.40 16.58 -18.55
N PRO A 592 -20.33 16.27 -19.48
CA PRO A 592 -21.76 16.39 -19.24
C PRO A 592 -22.22 15.42 -18.15
N ARG A 593 -23.30 15.76 -17.44
CA ARG A 593 -23.81 14.92 -16.35
C ARG A 593 -24.31 13.58 -16.92
N ILE A 594 -23.75 12.47 -16.40
CA ILE A 594 -24.16 11.10 -16.73
C ILE A 594 -25.03 10.56 -15.59
N ARG A 595 -26.12 9.86 -15.92
CA ARG A 595 -26.99 9.23 -14.94
C ARG A 595 -26.27 8.05 -14.26
N VAL A 596 -26.53 7.83 -12.96
CA VAL A 596 -25.88 6.76 -12.17
C VAL A 596 -26.02 5.39 -12.84
N ASP A 597 -27.20 5.08 -13.38
CA ASP A 597 -27.46 3.81 -14.09
C ASP A 597 -26.56 3.63 -15.33
N GLN A 598 -26.32 4.71 -16.08
CA GLN A 598 -25.47 4.69 -17.27
C GLN A 598 -24.00 4.56 -16.90
N LEU A 599 -23.57 5.25 -15.84
CA LEU A 599 -22.21 5.17 -15.33
C LEU A 599 -21.89 3.76 -14.81
N MET A 600 -22.82 3.17 -14.05
CA MET A 600 -22.72 1.79 -13.58
C MET A 600 -22.65 0.82 -14.77
N GLY A 601 -23.48 1.04 -15.80
CA GLY A 601 -23.47 0.26 -17.04
C GLY A 601 -22.12 0.33 -17.78
N ILE A 602 -21.51 1.51 -17.87
CA ILE A 602 -20.18 1.69 -18.47
C ILE A 602 -19.11 0.94 -17.67
N CYS A 603 -19.15 1.03 -16.34
CA CYS A 603 -18.17 0.36 -15.48
C CYS A 603 -18.20 -1.16 -15.66
N TRP A 604 -19.40 -1.74 -15.60
CA TRP A 604 -19.58 -3.19 -15.71
C TRP A 604 -19.33 -3.72 -17.12
N ARG A 605 -19.72 -2.96 -18.16
CA ARG A 605 -19.60 -3.42 -19.54
C ARG A 605 -18.23 -3.16 -20.15
N TRP A 606 -17.53 -2.12 -19.73
CA TRP A 606 -16.28 -1.68 -20.35
C TRP A 606 -15.11 -1.62 -19.37
N PHE A 607 -15.23 -0.93 -18.23
CA PHE A 607 -14.06 -0.70 -17.37
C PHE A 607 -13.56 -1.96 -16.68
N ILE A 608 -14.45 -2.80 -16.15
CA ILE A 608 -14.04 -4.06 -15.50
C ILE A 608 -13.38 -5.02 -16.51
N PRO A 609 -13.99 -5.30 -17.69
CA PRO A 609 -13.33 -6.11 -18.71
C PRO A 609 -12.01 -5.52 -19.20
N LEU A 610 -11.93 -4.20 -19.36
CA LEU A 610 -10.71 -3.52 -19.78
C LEU A 610 -9.60 -3.63 -18.73
N ALA A 611 -9.94 -3.48 -17.44
CA ALA A 611 -9.02 -3.68 -16.33
C ALA A 611 -8.47 -5.11 -16.29
N ALA A 612 -9.35 -6.11 -16.42
CA ALA A 612 -8.93 -7.52 -16.49
C ALA A 612 -8.05 -7.81 -17.71
N LEU A 613 -8.41 -7.26 -18.88
CA LEU A 613 -7.60 -7.38 -20.09
C LEU A 613 -6.22 -6.76 -19.92
N GLY A 614 -6.11 -5.57 -19.30
CA GLY A 614 -4.82 -4.94 -19.08
C GLY A 614 -3.92 -5.72 -18.12
N VAL A 615 -4.47 -6.40 -17.11
CA VAL A 615 -3.69 -7.32 -16.26
C VAL A 615 -3.09 -8.44 -17.10
N ILE A 616 -3.90 -9.11 -17.93
CA ILE A 616 -3.44 -10.20 -18.81
C ILE A 616 -2.38 -9.70 -19.80
N LEU A 617 -2.63 -8.56 -20.44
CA LEU A 617 -1.70 -7.97 -21.40
C LEU A 617 -0.39 -7.53 -20.72
N THR A 618 -0.43 -7.12 -19.45
CA THR A 618 0.76 -6.77 -18.67
C THR A 618 1.64 -8.00 -18.44
N VAL A 619 1.06 -9.14 -18.07
CA VAL A 619 1.83 -10.40 -17.93
C VAL A 619 2.48 -10.80 -19.26
N GLY A 620 1.74 -10.70 -20.37
CA GLY A 620 2.29 -10.94 -21.71
C GLY A 620 3.42 -9.98 -22.06
N TRP A 621 3.29 -8.70 -21.69
CA TRP A 621 4.30 -7.67 -21.91
C TRP A 621 5.59 -7.95 -21.13
N LEU A 622 5.47 -8.32 -19.85
CA LEU A 622 6.63 -8.68 -19.01
C LEU A 622 7.39 -9.88 -19.58
N ASN A 623 6.69 -10.88 -20.12
CA ASN A 623 7.34 -11.99 -20.80
C ASN A 623 8.07 -11.55 -22.08
N ALA A 624 7.51 -10.62 -22.86
CA ALA A 624 8.14 -10.11 -24.08
C ALA A 624 9.45 -9.32 -23.82
N LEU A 625 9.61 -8.73 -22.62
CA LEU A 625 10.79 -7.97 -22.22
C LEU A 625 12.07 -8.79 -22.07
N HIS A 626 11.99 -10.11 -22.07
CA HIS A 626 13.16 -10.98 -22.12
C HIS A 626 13.94 -10.83 -23.44
N SER A 627 13.28 -10.41 -24.52
CA SER A 627 13.93 -10.20 -25.81
C SER A 627 14.63 -8.83 -25.89
N PRO A 628 15.91 -8.75 -26.30
CA PRO A 628 16.67 -7.50 -26.29
C PRO A 628 16.12 -6.45 -27.28
N LEU A 629 15.59 -6.89 -28.43
CA LEU A 629 14.96 -6.02 -29.41
C LEU A 629 13.72 -5.31 -28.85
N PHE A 630 12.91 -6.02 -28.07
CA PHE A 630 11.70 -5.48 -27.48
C PHE A 630 11.99 -4.41 -26.43
N ARG A 631 13.09 -4.54 -25.67
CA ARG A 631 13.54 -3.50 -24.72
C ARG A 631 13.90 -2.19 -25.41
N VAL A 632 14.56 -2.24 -26.57
CA VAL A 632 14.88 -1.04 -27.35
C VAL A 632 13.61 -0.40 -27.93
N ALA A 633 12.70 -1.23 -28.46
CA ALA A 633 11.41 -0.76 -28.96
C ALA A 633 10.58 -0.09 -27.85
N GLN A 634 10.56 -0.69 -26.65
CA GLN A 634 9.90 -0.11 -25.49
C GLN A 634 10.51 1.24 -25.09
N ALA A 635 11.84 1.34 -25.05
CA ALA A 635 12.50 2.62 -24.75
C ALA A 635 12.05 3.72 -25.72
N GLY A 636 11.96 3.42 -27.02
CA GLY A 636 11.40 4.33 -28.02
C GLY A 636 9.94 4.68 -27.74
N LEU A 637 9.11 3.70 -27.39
CA LEU A 637 7.69 3.89 -27.08
C LEU A 637 7.47 4.81 -25.88
N ARG A 638 8.33 4.74 -24.85
CA ARG A 638 8.27 5.63 -23.68
C ARG A 638 8.39 7.10 -24.08
N TYR A 639 9.33 7.42 -24.96
CA TYR A 639 9.51 8.79 -25.47
C TYR A 639 8.32 9.24 -26.31
N VAL A 640 7.75 8.35 -27.14
CA VAL A 640 6.56 8.66 -27.96
C VAL A 640 5.36 8.95 -27.07
N LEU A 641 5.11 8.13 -26.05
CA LEU A 641 4.00 8.33 -25.10
C LEU A 641 4.18 9.61 -24.30
N PHE A 642 5.40 9.88 -23.83
CA PHE A 642 5.71 11.13 -23.14
C PHE A 642 5.49 12.35 -24.04
N ALA A 643 5.99 12.32 -25.29
CA ALA A 643 5.79 13.38 -26.25
C ALA A 643 4.29 13.58 -26.55
N PHE A 644 3.53 12.51 -26.73
CA PHE A 644 2.08 12.58 -26.93
C PHE A 644 1.37 13.25 -25.74
N ALA A 645 1.72 12.85 -24.51
CA ALA A 645 1.12 13.38 -23.30
C ALA A 645 1.45 14.86 -23.03
N VAL A 646 2.55 15.39 -23.57
CA VAL A 646 2.90 16.81 -23.48
C VAL A 646 2.33 17.61 -24.66
N LEU A 647 2.50 17.11 -25.88
CA LEU A 647 2.15 17.83 -27.11
C LEU A 647 0.64 17.94 -27.32
N VAL A 648 -0.16 16.92 -26.97
CA VAL A 648 -1.61 16.97 -27.16
C VAL A 648 -2.26 18.03 -26.27
N PRO A 649 -2.02 18.08 -24.94
CA PRO A 649 -2.54 19.16 -24.10
C PRO A 649 -2.00 20.53 -24.52
N LEU A 650 -0.72 20.63 -24.92
CA LEU A 650 -0.14 21.88 -25.42
C LEU A 650 -0.84 22.36 -26.70
N TYR A 651 -1.05 21.47 -27.66
CA TYR A 651 -1.80 21.79 -28.88
C TYR A 651 -3.23 22.22 -28.58
N LEU A 652 -3.93 21.50 -27.70
CA LEU A 652 -5.30 21.85 -27.30
C LEU A 652 -5.35 23.21 -26.61
N THR A 653 -4.44 23.49 -25.67
CA THR A 653 -4.38 24.79 -24.97
C THR A 653 -4.04 25.93 -25.92
N LEU A 654 -3.10 25.74 -26.84
CA LEU A 654 -2.77 26.74 -27.87
C LEU A 654 -3.95 26.97 -28.83
N ARG A 655 -4.69 25.92 -29.20
CA ARG A 655 -5.88 26.01 -30.04
C ARG A 655 -7.03 26.74 -29.34
N VAL A 656 -7.23 26.49 -28.04
CA VAL A 656 -8.21 27.21 -27.24
C VAL A 656 -7.79 28.67 -27.08
N ALA A 657 -6.52 28.94 -26.77
CA ALA A 657 -6.00 30.29 -26.64
C ALA A 657 -6.10 31.09 -27.95
N SER A 658 -5.84 30.47 -29.10
CA SER A 658 -6.00 31.11 -30.40
C SER A 658 -7.46 31.35 -30.75
N GLY A 659 -8.36 30.41 -30.42
CA GLY A 659 -9.81 30.59 -30.55
C GLY A 659 -10.38 31.70 -29.65
N LEU A 660 -9.82 31.89 -28.45
CA LEU A 660 -10.17 32.99 -27.55
C LEU A 660 -9.66 34.34 -28.07
N ARG A 661 -8.48 34.39 -28.69
CA ARG A 661 -7.92 35.62 -29.28
C ARG A 661 -8.64 36.04 -30.56
N SER A 662 -9.19 35.10 -31.33
CA SER A 662 -9.88 35.40 -32.59
C SER A 662 -11.33 35.89 -32.41
N LYS A 663 -12.00 35.53 -31.31
CA LYS A 663 -13.41 35.90 -31.01
C LYS A 663 -13.54 37.17 -30.14
N GLY A 664 -12.84 38.25 -30.46
CA GLY A 664 -12.86 39.50 -29.69
C GLY A 664 -14.25 39.92 -29.15
N SER A 665 -14.29 40.22 -27.84
CA SER A 665 -15.37 40.85 -27.05
C SER A 665 -16.81 40.31 -27.05
N GLU A 666 -17.22 39.42 -27.96
CA GLU A 666 -18.53 38.76 -27.90
C GLU A 666 -18.40 37.29 -27.48
N LEU A 667 -17.81 37.09 -26.32
CA LEU A 667 -17.89 35.81 -25.63
C LEU A 667 -19.21 35.78 -24.86
N GLY A 668 -20.28 35.39 -25.56
CA GLY A 668 -21.34 34.59 -24.94
C GLY A 668 -20.69 33.28 -24.50
N VAL A 669 -20.05 33.31 -23.33
CA VAL A 669 -19.27 32.20 -22.80
C VAL A 669 -20.20 31.00 -22.65
N ASN A 670 -20.13 30.05 -23.58
CA ASN A 670 -20.20 28.64 -23.22
C ASN A 670 -18.79 28.09 -23.43
N PRO A 671 -17.99 27.92 -22.37
CA PRO A 671 -16.56 27.66 -22.52
C PRO A 671 -16.25 26.19 -22.83
N TRP A 672 -17.27 25.33 -23.06
CA TRP A 672 -17.08 23.88 -23.20
C TRP A 672 -17.98 23.19 -24.25
N LEU A 673 -18.57 23.94 -25.19
CA LEU A 673 -19.05 23.42 -26.49
C LEU A 673 -18.22 24.09 -27.59
#